data_AF-A0AAW3ZSJ4-F1
#
_entry.id   AF-A0AAW3ZSJ4-F1
#
_cell.length_a   1.000
_cell.length_b   1.000
_cell.length_c   1.000
_cell.angle_alpha   90.00
_cell.angle_beta   90.00
_cell.angle_gamma   90.00
#
_symmetry.space_group_name_H-M   'P 1'
#
loop_
_entity.id
_entity.type
_entity.pdbx_description
1 polymer ?
#
loop_
_entity_poly.entity_id
_entity_poly.type
_entity_poly.pdbx_seq_one_letter_code
_entity_poly.pdbx_strand_id
1 'polypeptide(L)'
;MKLLVSAIFLTFFTIAIWIGLSDKNTEFKEGERQHPIHLISFENLPQEEKAKYISKDDLFEYGGYITPKSYTQNFVLNDETQLSTNVEELQSLVRELASKNAILAQDNIDMSEKNIEFISKVNLLKEEFENEKELINQKNSHNLTELEAQHFINIENITKRLNEAQADMIESSKAYEKKIVDLENALNELSISDKNYKAQMQEKFAKEKDQAEANISALSSQNIELLSKVKEQAQKIDELNENILQMRILSKNELETLQNELEQERNDASNLSFKHNKELRIITEGFETQRLVMEDELSKKANSVLDLKKSLEDTKTALDTSRYELKLLQKSLQAKDDTAKNYNGQNLELNASLMALKKEHETLKDRNLKTEEELKTSNAMVLSMAKDLEKLKLENTKFKELNAYADNDIKELKAKLSNAQKEFGELNAQYLKTNETLQKNAKNLNEQSVAIIDQNKKISETNLKLDEMTAKFADKQAEVKNLENNISELNLKLNNKQIELEAHQRSLKIDRQNYEILRQEINILEKKVEQNLPPSEYNATASVTIKSLKNELKEAKRLAQDSNETIKELTDKIKQLHARQSNSTSEQIAELQKDIEQNLDKQDALEDENAKLKMILEAQTKPEIPTKLVLISSLECIDMDARDKISVMCKNRVSEFLQRFTANYIYEITPIVDQKNFVIPQNVAQNIKKDELGRLNEYVNYGVGKERAKAAAELVKDEFGEFARISFSSEIIVKNNARGFVLKVYR
;
A
#
# COMPACT_ATOMS: atom_id res chain seq x y z
N MET A 1 -21.68 -48.65 -16.74
CA MET A 1 -20.22 -48.84 -16.74
C MET A 1 -19.66 -48.42 -15.38
N LYS A 2 -20.01 -49.17 -14.34
CA LYS A 2 -19.38 -49.12 -13.02
C LYS A 2 -18.25 -50.14 -13.07
N LEU A 3 -17.06 -49.76 -13.52
CA LEU A 3 -15.90 -50.68 -13.51
C LEU A 3 -14.53 -50.01 -13.72
N LEU A 4 -14.37 -48.71 -13.48
CA LEU A 4 -13.07 -48.05 -13.74
C LEU A 4 -12.59 -47.03 -12.70
N VAL A 5 -13.18 -47.02 -11.50
CA VAL A 5 -12.69 -46.15 -10.40
C VAL A 5 -12.31 -46.96 -9.14
N SER A 6 -12.38 -48.29 -9.17
CA SER A 6 -12.04 -49.15 -8.02
C SER A 6 -10.65 -49.80 -8.08
N ALA A 7 -9.75 -49.32 -8.95
CA ALA A 7 -8.46 -49.99 -9.20
C ALA A 7 -7.22 -49.25 -8.67
N ILE A 8 -7.36 -48.07 -8.03
CA ILE A 8 -6.19 -47.30 -7.56
C ILE A 8 -6.08 -47.24 -6.03
N PHE A 9 -7.07 -47.74 -5.30
CA PHE A 9 -7.06 -47.70 -3.82
C PHE A 9 -6.57 -48.98 -3.12
N LEU A 10 -6.06 -49.97 -3.86
CA LEU A 10 -5.76 -51.31 -3.32
C LEU A 10 -4.32 -51.80 -3.51
N THR A 11 -3.36 -50.88 -3.70
CA THR A 11 -1.93 -51.24 -3.82
C THR A 11 -1.00 -50.60 -2.79
N PHE A 12 -1.50 -49.86 -1.79
CA PHE A 12 -0.64 -49.24 -0.77
C PHE A 12 -0.87 -49.71 0.68
N PHE A 13 -1.72 -50.73 0.92
CA PHE A 13 -2.05 -51.15 2.29
C PHE A 13 -1.68 -52.60 2.65
N THR A 14 -0.76 -53.23 1.91
CA THR A 14 -0.34 -54.63 2.18
C THR A 14 1.17 -54.85 2.23
N ILE A 15 1.94 -53.87 2.71
CA ILE A 15 3.33 -54.10 3.16
C ILE A 15 3.62 -53.27 4.43
N ALA A 16 2.89 -53.55 5.51
CA ALA A 16 3.33 -53.30 6.87
C ALA A 16 2.47 -54.19 7.76
N ILE A 17 3.12 -54.93 8.67
CA ILE A 17 2.55 -55.97 9.55
C ILE A 17 2.59 -57.39 8.94
N TRP A 18 3.82 -57.92 8.81
CA TRP A 18 4.14 -59.22 9.41
C TRP A 18 5.67 -59.35 9.57
N ILE A 19 6.08 -60.01 10.65
CA ILE A 19 7.40 -60.00 11.31
C ILE A 19 7.60 -58.75 12.17
N GLY A 20 7.60 -58.79 13.50
CA GLY A 20 7.53 -59.89 14.44
C GLY A 20 8.07 -59.38 15.78
N LEU A 21 7.24 -59.46 16.83
CA LEU A 21 7.63 -59.20 18.21
C LEU A 21 8.84 -60.04 18.64
N SER A 22 9.75 -59.45 19.41
CA SER A 22 10.14 -60.02 20.70
C SER A 22 10.87 -58.99 21.57
N ASP A 23 10.38 -58.91 22.80
CA ASP A 23 11.03 -58.39 23.98
C ASP A 23 12.55 -58.63 24.01
N LYS A 24 13.27 -57.64 24.55
CA LYS A 24 14.17 -57.87 25.71
C LYS A 24 14.78 -56.56 26.22
N ASN A 25 14.52 -56.32 27.50
CA ASN A 25 15.42 -55.78 28.52
C ASN A 25 16.76 -55.21 28.00
N THR A 26 16.91 -53.90 28.10
CA THR A 26 18.22 -53.26 28.22
C THR A 26 18.61 -53.22 29.69
N GLU A 27 19.11 -54.36 30.17
CA GLU A 27 20.03 -54.39 31.30
C GLU A 27 21.34 -53.68 30.91
N PHE A 28 21.89 -52.98 31.90
CA PHE A 28 23.27 -52.55 32.02
C PHE A 28 24.25 -53.48 31.31
N LYS A 29 25.07 -52.94 30.41
CA LYS A 29 26.38 -53.50 30.08
C LYS A 29 27.43 -52.42 30.22
N GLU A 30 28.25 -52.60 31.24
CA GLU A 30 29.57 -52.02 31.39
C GLU A 30 30.32 -52.12 30.07
N GLY A 31 30.88 -51.00 29.63
CA GLY A 31 31.80 -50.97 28.50
C GLY A 31 33.11 -51.61 28.90
N GLU A 32 33.24 -52.93 28.73
CA GLU A 32 34.55 -53.56 28.61
C GLU A 32 35.18 -53.08 27.30
N ARG A 33 36.03 -52.06 27.41
CA ARG A 33 37.02 -51.75 26.37
C ARG A 33 38.00 -52.91 26.32
N GLN A 34 37.79 -53.83 25.38
CA GLN A 34 38.83 -54.78 24.98
C GLN A 34 39.97 -53.99 24.36
N HIS A 35 41.00 -53.70 25.16
CA HIS A 35 42.32 -53.38 24.63
C HIS A 35 42.87 -54.66 23.99
N PRO A 36 43.21 -54.68 22.68
CA PRO A 36 43.95 -55.80 22.14
C PRO A 36 45.33 -55.81 22.82
N ILE A 37 45.54 -56.76 23.72
CA ILE A 37 46.87 -57.09 24.21
C ILE A 37 47.62 -57.63 22.99
N HIS A 38 48.43 -56.78 22.35
CA HIS A 38 49.40 -57.24 21.38
C HIS A 38 50.41 -58.11 22.14
N LEU A 39 50.33 -59.42 21.94
CA LEU A 39 51.37 -60.35 22.38
C LEU A 39 52.61 -60.04 21.53
N ILE A 40 53.53 -59.24 22.08
CA ILE A 40 54.80 -58.94 21.43
C ILE A 40 55.66 -60.22 21.51
N SER A 41 55.73 -60.94 20.40
CA SER A 41 56.66 -62.06 20.18
C SER A 41 58.05 -61.51 19.83
N PHE A 42 59.11 -62.27 20.11
CA PHE A 42 60.48 -61.95 19.66
C PHE A 42 60.55 -61.65 18.15
N GLU A 43 59.65 -62.23 17.36
CA GLU A 43 59.52 -61.99 15.92
C GLU A 43 59.08 -60.57 15.56
N ASN A 44 58.49 -59.82 16.49
CA ASN A 44 58.00 -58.46 16.27
C ASN A 44 59.05 -57.38 16.56
N LEU A 45 60.26 -57.75 17.00
CA LEU A 45 61.37 -56.83 17.24
C LEU A 45 62.09 -56.40 15.94
N PRO A 46 62.61 -55.16 15.86
CA PRO A 46 63.45 -54.71 14.75
C PRO A 46 64.71 -55.56 14.59
N GLN A 47 65.21 -55.69 13.35
CA GLN A 47 66.36 -56.55 13.02
C GLN A 47 67.65 -56.19 13.81
N GLU A 48 67.83 -54.91 14.16
CA GLU A 48 68.96 -54.43 14.97
C GLU A 48 68.92 -54.92 16.43
N GLU A 49 67.72 -55.04 17.02
CA GLU A 49 67.54 -55.55 18.39
C GLU A 49 67.68 -57.07 18.43
N LYS A 50 67.13 -57.77 17.42
CA LYS A 50 67.28 -59.24 17.28
C LYS A 50 68.74 -59.67 17.16
N ALA A 51 69.58 -58.87 16.48
CA ALA A 51 71.00 -59.15 16.30
C ALA A 51 71.85 -59.06 17.59
N LYS A 52 71.31 -58.50 18.68
CA LYS A 52 71.97 -58.45 20.00
C LYS A 52 71.77 -59.72 20.84
N TYR A 53 70.85 -60.60 20.44
CA TYR A 53 70.55 -61.85 21.17
C TYR A 53 71.27 -63.02 20.50
N ILE A 54 72.10 -63.73 21.26
CA ILE A 54 72.83 -64.92 20.80
C ILE A 54 71.89 -66.14 20.92
N SER A 55 71.83 -66.97 19.87
CA SER A 55 71.07 -68.21 19.86
C SER A 55 71.53 -69.15 20.99
N LYS A 56 70.60 -69.91 21.57
CA LYS A 56 70.91 -70.91 22.60
C LYS A 56 71.89 -71.99 22.10
N ASP A 57 71.91 -72.21 20.78
CA ASP A 57 72.83 -73.14 20.12
C ASP A 57 74.25 -72.54 19.95
N ASP A 58 74.35 -71.22 19.76
CA ASP A 58 75.62 -70.50 19.64
C ASP A 58 76.28 -70.26 21.01
N LEU A 59 75.53 -70.35 22.11
CA LEU A 59 76.04 -70.25 23.48
C LEU A 59 76.98 -71.44 23.84
N PHE A 60 76.83 -72.58 23.17
CA PHE A 60 77.69 -73.75 23.37
C PHE A 60 79.10 -73.58 22.77
N GLU A 61 79.28 -72.73 21.76
CA GLU A 61 80.62 -72.43 21.19
C GLU A 61 81.49 -71.59 22.14
N TYR A 62 80.87 -70.76 23.00
CA TYR A 62 81.60 -69.91 23.95
C TYR A 62 81.84 -70.56 25.33
N GLY A 63 81.20 -71.71 25.62
CA GLY A 63 81.28 -72.43 26.90
C GLY A 63 82.28 -73.60 26.95
N GLY A 64 83.17 -73.74 25.96
CA GLY A 64 84.05 -74.90 25.80
C GLY A 64 85.31 -74.95 26.68
N TYR A 65 85.54 -73.96 27.55
CA TYR A 65 86.73 -73.96 28.41
C TYR A 65 86.38 -74.58 29.76
N ILE A 66 87.06 -75.68 30.06
CA ILE A 66 86.98 -76.50 31.28
C ILE A 66 85.91 -77.61 31.21
N THR A 67 86.20 -78.64 30.41
CA THR A 67 85.68 -80.00 30.67
C THR A 67 86.81 -80.92 31.14
N PRO A 68 86.55 -81.89 32.06
CA PRO A 68 87.57 -82.79 32.61
C PRO A 68 88.37 -83.61 31.58
N LYS A 69 87.95 -83.66 30.32
CA LYS A 69 88.67 -84.32 29.22
C LYS A 69 89.98 -83.62 28.80
N SER A 70 90.14 -82.33 29.13
CA SER A 70 91.37 -81.58 28.82
C SER A 70 92.54 -81.88 29.76
N TYR A 71 92.28 -82.42 30.96
CA TYR A 71 93.32 -82.81 31.92
C TYR A 71 93.96 -84.17 31.62
N THR A 72 93.32 -85.04 30.81
CA THR A 72 93.84 -86.37 30.50
C THR A 72 94.80 -86.43 29.31
N GLN A 73 95.05 -85.29 28.62
CA GLN A 73 95.89 -85.24 27.41
C GLN A 73 97.33 -84.77 27.64
N ASN A 74 97.73 -84.43 28.87
CA ASN A 74 99.08 -83.95 29.20
C ASN A 74 99.95 -84.93 30.02
N PHE A 75 99.51 -86.17 30.22
CA PHE A 75 100.35 -87.21 30.84
C PHE A 75 100.93 -88.14 29.77
N VAL A 76 102.03 -87.71 29.17
CA VAL A 76 102.92 -88.62 28.43
C VAL A 76 103.79 -89.34 29.48
N LEU A 77 103.45 -90.59 29.79
CA LEU A 77 104.33 -91.52 30.48
C LEU A 77 105.44 -91.93 29.51
N ASN A 78 106.49 -91.11 29.42
CA ASN A 78 107.73 -91.48 28.76
C ASN A 78 108.65 -92.19 29.76
N ASP A 79 108.98 -93.44 29.45
CA ASP A 79 110.15 -94.22 29.85
C ASP A 79 110.69 -94.04 31.29
N GLU A 80 110.38 -95.01 32.15
CA GLU A 80 111.24 -95.33 33.29
C GLU A 80 112.60 -95.81 32.74
N THR A 81 113.51 -94.85 32.61
CA THR A 81 114.94 -95.10 32.50
C THR A 81 115.41 -95.85 33.74
N GLN A 82 116.20 -96.92 33.54
CA GLN A 82 116.72 -97.77 34.61
C GLN A 82 117.38 -96.91 35.70
N LEU A 83 117.02 -97.15 36.96
CA LEU A 83 117.66 -96.51 38.11
C LEU A 83 119.17 -96.75 38.05
N SER A 84 119.93 -95.66 37.95
CA SER A 84 121.38 -95.67 38.16
C SER A 84 121.68 -96.23 39.56
N THR A 85 122.57 -97.21 39.64
CA THR A 85 123.04 -97.80 40.92
C THR A 85 123.98 -96.87 41.68
N ASN A 86 124.18 -95.63 41.22
CA ASN A 86 124.99 -94.63 41.87
C ASN A 86 124.16 -93.79 42.86
N VAL A 87 124.47 -93.92 44.16
CA VAL A 87 123.78 -93.25 45.27
C VAL A 87 123.85 -91.72 45.16
N GLU A 88 124.92 -91.18 44.59
CA GLU A 88 125.12 -89.72 44.46
C GLU A 88 124.18 -89.10 43.40
N GLU A 89 123.95 -89.78 42.28
CA GLU A 89 122.99 -89.35 41.24
C GLU A 89 121.55 -89.41 41.75
N LEU A 90 121.19 -90.44 42.51
CA LEU A 90 119.88 -90.55 43.17
C LEU A 90 119.63 -89.42 44.17
N GLN A 91 120.63 -89.04 44.96
CA GLN A 91 120.51 -87.89 45.87
C GLN A 91 120.36 -86.56 45.13
N SER A 92 121.05 -86.38 43.99
CA SER A 92 120.90 -85.21 43.12
C SER A 92 119.48 -85.14 42.54
N LEU A 93 118.97 -86.25 42.01
CA LEU A 93 117.63 -86.33 41.42
C LEU A 93 116.54 -86.04 42.46
N VAL A 94 116.68 -86.56 43.67
CA VAL A 94 115.75 -86.30 44.79
C VAL A 94 115.75 -84.82 45.19
N ARG A 95 116.92 -84.16 45.20
CA ARG A 95 117.00 -82.71 45.48
C ARG A 95 116.36 -81.89 44.36
N GLU A 96 116.57 -82.26 43.10
CA GLU A 96 115.95 -81.60 41.95
C GLU A 96 114.42 -81.78 41.95
N LEU A 97 113.94 -82.99 42.22
CA LEU A 97 112.51 -83.30 42.37
C LEU A 97 111.89 -82.53 43.54
N ALA A 98 112.56 -82.48 44.69
CA ALA A 98 112.10 -81.69 45.83
C ALA A 98 112.01 -80.19 45.50
N SER A 99 113.00 -79.66 44.75
CA SER A 99 112.98 -78.27 44.30
C SER A 99 111.86 -78.00 43.30
N LYS A 100 111.63 -78.89 42.31
CA LYS A 100 110.52 -78.76 41.35
C LYS A 100 109.16 -78.85 42.05
N ASN A 101 109.03 -79.75 43.02
CA ASN A 101 107.80 -79.90 43.78
C ASN A 101 107.52 -78.68 44.70
N ALA A 102 108.57 -78.05 45.24
CA ALA A 102 108.43 -76.80 45.98
C ALA A 102 107.96 -75.64 45.09
N ILE A 103 108.47 -75.54 43.85
CA ILE A 103 108.02 -74.54 42.87
C ILE A 103 106.56 -74.78 42.48
N LEU A 104 106.17 -76.02 42.20
CA LEU A 104 104.77 -76.37 41.88
C LEU A 104 103.82 -76.10 43.05
N ALA A 105 104.26 -76.32 44.29
CA ALA A 105 103.47 -75.97 45.47
C ALA A 105 103.28 -74.45 45.59
N GLN A 106 104.31 -73.65 45.29
CA GLN A 106 104.22 -72.19 45.27
C GLN A 106 103.30 -71.69 44.15
N ASP A 107 103.44 -72.21 42.93
CA ASP A 107 102.57 -71.88 41.80
C ASP A 107 101.10 -72.21 42.09
N ASN A 108 100.83 -73.33 42.78
CA ASN A 108 99.48 -73.68 43.22
C ASN A 108 98.91 -72.71 44.27
N ILE A 109 99.74 -72.21 45.19
CA ILE A 109 99.34 -71.19 46.17
C ILE A 109 99.02 -69.88 45.45
N ASP A 110 99.91 -69.40 44.59
CA ASP A 110 99.74 -68.17 43.82
C ASP A 110 98.51 -68.24 42.89
N MET A 111 98.26 -69.40 42.26
CA MET A 111 97.06 -69.63 41.45
C MET A 111 95.78 -69.69 42.30
N SER A 112 95.84 -70.28 43.50
CA SER A 112 94.72 -70.29 44.42
C SER A 112 94.39 -68.88 44.92
N GLU A 113 95.39 -68.06 45.23
CA GLU A 113 95.21 -66.65 45.62
C GLU A 113 94.56 -65.84 44.48
N LYS A 114 95.05 -65.98 43.25
CA LYS A 114 94.44 -65.33 42.08
C LYS A 114 93.00 -65.79 41.86
N ASN A 115 92.71 -67.08 42.02
CA ASN A 115 91.34 -67.59 41.92
C ASN A 115 90.42 -66.99 42.99
N ILE A 116 90.90 -66.85 44.23
CA ILE A 116 90.14 -66.20 45.31
C ILE A 116 89.90 -64.71 44.98
N GLU A 117 90.90 -64.01 44.44
CA GLU A 117 90.77 -62.62 44.00
C GLU A 117 89.76 -62.47 42.86
N PHE A 118 89.78 -63.38 41.87
CA PHE A 118 88.79 -63.41 40.78
C PHE A 118 87.38 -63.67 41.31
N ILE A 119 87.20 -64.63 42.21
CA ILE A 119 85.90 -64.91 42.85
C ILE A 119 85.40 -63.68 43.61
N SER A 120 86.28 -62.99 44.33
CA SER A 120 85.94 -61.74 45.04
C SER A 120 85.50 -60.63 44.08
N LYS A 121 86.24 -60.40 42.99
CA LYS A 121 85.87 -59.41 41.96
C LYS A 121 84.56 -59.75 41.26
N VAL A 122 84.32 -61.02 40.96
CA VAL A 122 83.06 -61.48 40.35
C VAL A 122 81.88 -61.27 41.31
N ASN A 123 82.06 -61.53 42.60
CA ASN A 123 81.02 -61.28 43.60
C ASN A 123 80.73 -59.78 43.76
N LEU A 124 81.75 -58.92 43.78
CA LEU A 124 81.58 -57.47 43.82
C LEU A 124 80.83 -56.94 42.59
N LEU A 125 81.22 -57.37 41.38
CA LEU A 125 80.52 -56.98 40.15
C LEU A 125 79.06 -57.47 40.14
N LYS A 126 78.80 -58.65 40.70
CA LYS A 126 77.43 -59.18 40.83
C LYS A 126 76.60 -58.37 41.82
N GLU A 127 77.20 -57.94 42.93
CA GLU A 127 76.55 -57.09 43.92
C GLU A 127 76.25 -55.70 43.36
N GLU A 128 77.20 -55.08 42.64
CA GLU A 128 76.99 -53.81 41.92
C GLU A 128 75.86 -53.92 40.89
N PHE A 129 75.84 -54.99 40.09
CA PHE A 129 74.79 -55.22 39.10
C PHE A 129 73.41 -55.41 39.73
N GLU A 130 73.28 -56.18 40.82
CA GLU A 130 72.00 -56.34 41.51
C GLU A 130 71.55 -55.03 42.18
N ASN A 131 72.48 -54.25 42.75
CA ASN A 131 72.15 -52.93 43.31
C ASN A 131 71.68 -51.95 42.23
N GLU A 132 72.34 -51.90 41.07
CA GLU A 132 71.94 -51.04 39.95
C GLU A 132 70.57 -51.45 39.40
N LYS A 133 70.33 -52.75 39.25
CA LYS A 133 69.04 -53.31 38.84
C LYS A 133 67.93 -52.99 39.84
N GLU A 134 68.18 -53.09 41.14
CA GLU A 134 67.22 -52.75 42.18
C GLU A 134 66.89 -51.25 42.16
N LEU A 135 67.89 -50.39 41.97
CA LEU A 135 67.70 -48.95 41.82
C LEU A 135 66.86 -48.60 40.58
N ILE A 136 67.15 -49.23 39.43
CA ILE A 136 66.37 -49.04 38.20
C ILE A 136 64.93 -49.50 38.39
N ASN A 137 64.72 -50.65 39.04
CA ASN A 137 63.38 -51.16 39.33
C ASN A 137 62.60 -50.24 40.27
N GLN A 138 63.22 -49.74 41.33
CA GLN A 138 62.60 -48.77 42.24
C GLN A 138 62.23 -47.48 41.51
N LYS A 139 63.13 -46.94 40.69
CA LYS A 139 62.89 -45.71 39.92
C LYS A 139 61.76 -45.88 38.90
N ASN A 140 61.75 -47.00 38.18
CA ASN A 140 60.68 -47.29 37.22
C ASN A 140 59.34 -47.53 37.90
N SER A 141 59.34 -48.25 39.03
CA SER A 141 58.12 -48.45 39.83
C SER A 141 57.57 -47.11 40.34
N HIS A 142 58.43 -46.24 40.87
CA HIS A 142 58.01 -44.93 41.37
C HIS A 142 57.42 -44.05 40.27
N ASN A 143 58.13 -43.94 39.13
CA ASN A 143 57.66 -43.17 37.98
C ASN A 143 56.33 -43.72 37.44
N LEU A 144 56.17 -45.04 37.40
CA LEU A 144 54.92 -45.67 36.95
C LEU A 144 53.76 -45.33 37.90
N THR A 145 53.97 -45.45 39.21
CA THR A 145 52.93 -45.10 40.20
C THR A 145 52.57 -43.62 40.16
N GLU A 146 53.54 -42.71 39.98
CA GLU A 146 53.27 -41.28 39.83
C GLU A 146 52.48 -40.99 38.54
N LEU A 147 52.85 -41.62 37.42
CA LEU A 147 52.15 -41.48 36.15
C LEU A 147 50.71 -42.01 36.25
N GLU A 148 50.50 -43.15 36.90
CA GLU A 148 49.18 -43.73 37.16
C GLU A 148 48.31 -42.80 38.00
N ALA A 149 48.86 -42.20 39.06
CA ALA A 149 48.14 -41.23 39.89
C ALA A 149 47.74 -39.98 39.09
N GLN A 150 48.63 -39.45 38.25
CA GLN A 150 48.32 -38.33 37.36
C GLN A 150 47.25 -38.69 36.33
N HIS A 151 47.32 -39.89 35.74
CA HIS A 151 46.29 -40.37 34.83
C HIS A 151 44.94 -40.49 35.52
N PHE A 152 44.90 -40.97 36.76
CA PHE A 152 43.66 -41.07 37.54
C PHE A 152 43.01 -39.70 37.76
N ILE A 153 43.80 -38.71 38.19
CA ILE A 153 43.33 -37.33 38.39
C ILE A 153 42.82 -36.72 37.07
N ASN A 154 43.54 -36.95 35.97
CA ASN A 154 43.12 -36.45 34.66
C ASN A 154 41.81 -37.11 34.18
N ILE A 155 41.67 -38.42 34.37
CA ILE A 155 40.44 -39.15 34.03
C ILE A 155 39.27 -38.65 34.87
N GLU A 156 39.46 -38.43 36.18
CA GLU A 156 38.42 -37.90 37.07
C GLU A 156 37.98 -36.49 36.64
N ASN A 157 38.93 -35.59 36.37
CA ASN A 157 38.63 -34.24 35.92
C ASN A 157 37.91 -34.22 34.56
N ILE A 158 38.34 -35.05 33.60
CA ILE A 158 37.67 -35.17 32.30
C ILE A 158 36.25 -35.71 32.49
N THR A 159 36.08 -36.73 33.33
CA THR A 159 34.76 -37.32 33.64
C THR A 159 33.82 -36.28 34.26
N LYS A 160 34.33 -35.48 35.20
CA LYS A 160 33.56 -34.38 35.81
C LYS A 160 33.13 -33.35 34.76
N ARG A 161 34.06 -32.87 33.92
CA ARG A 161 33.76 -31.89 32.86
C ARG A 161 32.79 -32.46 31.82
N LEU A 162 32.87 -33.75 31.52
CA LEU A 162 31.93 -34.42 30.62
C LEU A 162 30.52 -34.44 31.21
N ASN A 163 30.39 -34.77 32.49
CA ASN A 163 29.09 -34.79 33.18
C ASN A 163 28.48 -33.39 33.29
N GLU A 164 29.29 -32.37 33.60
CA GLU A 164 28.87 -30.96 33.62
C GLU A 164 28.40 -30.52 32.22
N ALA A 165 29.17 -30.80 31.17
CA ALA A 165 28.78 -30.46 29.80
C ALA A 165 27.50 -31.20 29.34
N GLN A 166 27.31 -32.46 29.76
CA GLN A 166 26.08 -33.20 29.50
C GLN A 166 24.88 -32.62 30.25
N ALA A 167 25.07 -32.19 31.51
CA ALA A 167 24.02 -31.53 32.29
C ALA A 167 23.59 -30.20 31.65
N ASP A 168 24.55 -29.35 31.26
CA ASP A 168 24.30 -28.09 30.56
C ASP A 168 23.59 -28.31 29.22
N MET A 169 23.97 -29.36 28.48
CA MET A 169 23.32 -29.72 27.22
C MET A 169 21.86 -30.16 27.45
N ILE A 170 21.60 -30.94 28.49
CA ILE A 170 20.23 -31.38 28.84
C ILE A 170 19.38 -30.19 29.31
N GLU A 171 19.95 -29.28 30.11
CA GLU A 171 19.25 -28.11 30.61
C GLU A 171 18.93 -27.11 29.49
N SER A 172 19.89 -26.84 28.60
CA SER A 172 19.65 -26.00 27.42
C SER A 172 18.63 -26.63 26.47
N SER A 173 18.68 -27.95 26.25
CA SER A 173 17.68 -28.68 25.46
C SER A 173 16.26 -28.51 26.04
N LYS A 174 16.10 -28.71 27.37
CA LYS A 174 14.81 -28.49 28.05
C LYS A 174 14.32 -27.04 27.94
N ALA A 175 15.23 -26.06 28.01
CA ALA A 175 14.88 -24.66 27.85
C ALA A 175 14.38 -24.35 26.43
N TYR A 176 15.02 -24.91 25.40
CA TYR A 176 14.55 -24.80 24.02
C TYR A 176 13.21 -25.50 23.81
N GLU A 177 13.03 -26.69 24.36
CA GLU A 177 11.80 -27.46 24.27
C GLU A 177 10.61 -26.69 24.90
N LYS A 178 10.82 -26.09 26.08
CA LYS A 178 9.84 -25.21 26.70
C LYS A 178 9.49 -24.00 25.80
N LYS A 179 10.50 -23.38 25.20
CA LYS A 179 10.30 -22.21 24.33
C LYS A 179 9.53 -22.59 23.06
N ILE A 180 9.75 -23.79 22.52
CA ILE A 180 8.99 -24.32 21.38
C ILE A 180 7.52 -24.50 21.78
N VAL A 181 7.24 -25.13 22.92
CA VAL A 181 5.87 -25.32 23.42
C VAL A 181 5.15 -23.98 23.67
N ASP A 182 5.83 -23.00 24.27
CA ASP A 182 5.27 -21.67 24.51
C ASP A 182 4.93 -20.97 23.17
N LEU A 183 5.80 -21.09 22.16
CA LEU A 183 5.56 -20.56 20.82
C LEU A 183 4.42 -21.27 20.10
N GLU A 184 4.31 -22.59 20.20
CA GLU A 184 3.21 -23.37 19.62
C GLU A 184 1.86 -22.98 20.22
N ASN A 185 1.82 -22.76 21.54
CA ASN A 185 0.61 -22.29 22.22
C ASN A 185 0.22 -20.89 21.76
N ALA A 186 1.17 -19.96 21.67
CA ALA A 186 0.92 -18.60 21.15
C ALA A 186 0.42 -18.63 19.70
N LEU A 187 1.01 -19.48 18.85
CA LEU A 187 0.58 -19.68 17.46
C LEU A 187 -0.86 -20.21 17.37
N ASN A 188 -1.22 -21.16 18.22
CA ASN A 188 -2.58 -21.69 18.28
C ASN A 188 -3.60 -20.65 18.75
N GLU A 189 -3.27 -19.84 19.77
CA GLU A 189 -4.14 -18.75 20.23
C GLU A 189 -4.36 -17.69 19.14
N LEU A 190 -3.29 -17.28 18.45
CA LEU A 190 -3.36 -16.38 17.29
C LEU A 190 -4.21 -16.96 16.15
N SER A 191 -4.05 -18.25 15.85
CA SER A 191 -4.83 -18.95 14.83
C SER A 191 -6.33 -18.99 15.16
N ILE A 192 -6.68 -19.27 16.42
CA ILE A 192 -8.07 -19.24 16.90
C ILE A 192 -8.63 -17.82 16.82
N SER A 193 -7.87 -16.82 17.25
CA SER A 193 -8.27 -15.41 17.19
C SER A 193 -8.51 -14.94 15.75
N ASP A 194 -7.61 -15.28 14.82
CA ASP A 194 -7.74 -14.93 13.40
C ASP A 194 -8.98 -15.61 12.76
N LYS A 195 -9.21 -16.88 13.08
CA LYS A 195 -10.40 -17.61 12.62
C LYS A 195 -11.70 -16.98 13.13
N ASN A 196 -11.74 -16.57 14.40
CA ASN A 196 -12.89 -15.89 15.00
C ASN A 196 -13.10 -14.50 14.39
N TYR A 197 -12.02 -13.73 14.18
CA TYR A 197 -12.09 -12.43 13.54
C TYR A 197 -12.63 -12.54 12.10
N LYS A 198 -12.15 -13.53 11.33
CA LYS A 198 -12.65 -13.80 9.98
C LYS A 198 -14.14 -14.17 9.97
N ALA A 199 -14.59 -14.99 10.91
CA ALA A 199 -16.00 -15.36 11.04
C ALA A 199 -16.88 -14.13 11.38
N GLN A 200 -16.44 -13.27 12.31
CA GLN A 200 -17.15 -12.03 12.64
C GLN A 200 -17.23 -11.07 11.45
N MET A 201 -16.14 -10.92 10.69
CA MET A 201 -16.12 -10.07 9.50
C MET A 201 -17.05 -10.61 8.40
N GLN A 202 -17.12 -11.93 8.21
CA GLN A 202 -18.07 -12.55 7.29
C GLN A 202 -19.52 -12.33 7.71
N GLU A 203 -19.83 -12.48 9.01
CA GLU A 203 -21.18 -12.23 9.54
C GLU A 203 -21.58 -10.75 9.37
N LYS A 204 -20.65 -9.83 9.65
CA LYS A 204 -20.89 -8.40 9.48
C LYS A 204 -21.13 -8.04 8.01
N PHE A 205 -20.31 -8.59 7.11
CA PHE A 205 -20.49 -8.39 5.67
C PHE A 205 -21.82 -8.95 5.16
N ALA A 206 -22.25 -10.13 5.65
CA ALA A 206 -23.55 -10.69 5.30
C ALA A 206 -24.71 -9.77 5.74
N LYS A 207 -24.67 -9.24 6.98
CA LYS A 207 -25.68 -8.29 7.47
C LYS A 207 -25.72 -7.01 6.65
N GLU A 208 -24.55 -6.43 6.34
CA GLU A 208 -24.46 -5.21 5.54
C GLU A 208 -24.96 -5.45 4.10
N LYS A 209 -24.64 -6.61 3.52
CA LYS A 209 -25.13 -7.03 2.20
C LYS A 209 -26.66 -7.17 2.19
N ASP A 210 -27.23 -7.90 3.15
CA ASP A 210 -28.68 -8.11 3.24
C ASP A 210 -29.42 -6.77 3.43
N GLN A 211 -28.86 -5.87 4.23
CA GLN A 211 -29.42 -4.53 4.43
C GLN A 211 -29.33 -3.66 3.16
N ALA A 212 -28.22 -3.74 2.41
CA ALA A 212 -28.08 -3.05 1.14
C ALA A 212 -29.06 -3.59 0.08
N GLU A 213 -29.22 -4.91 -0.01
CA GLU A 213 -30.18 -5.55 -0.93
C GLU A 213 -31.63 -5.16 -0.58
N ALA A 214 -31.99 -5.14 0.71
CA ALA A 214 -33.29 -4.68 1.17
C ALA A 214 -33.55 -3.21 0.82
N ASN A 215 -32.56 -2.34 1.02
CA ASN A 215 -32.66 -0.91 0.68
C ASN A 215 -32.79 -0.68 -0.82
N ILE A 216 -32.02 -1.40 -1.64
CA ILE A 216 -32.10 -1.31 -3.12
C ILE A 216 -33.49 -1.77 -3.59
N SER A 217 -34.02 -2.85 -3.03
CA SER A 217 -35.36 -3.33 -3.33
C SER A 217 -36.44 -2.30 -2.99
N ALA A 218 -36.38 -1.71 -1.79
CA ALA A 218 -37.30 -0.66 -1.35
C ALA A 218 -37.24 0.59 -2.25
N LEU A 219 -36.03 1.06 -2.60
CA LEU A 219 -35.83 2.19 -3.51
C LEU A 219 -36.35 1.90 -4.92
N SER A 220 -36.16 0.67 -5.40
CA SER A 220 -36.69 0.22 -6.70
C SER A 220 -38.22 0.26 -6.71
N SER A 221 -38.87 -0.27 -5.67
CA SER A 221 -40.32 -0.19 -5.52
C SER A 221 -40.82 1.26 -5.44
N GLN A 222 -40.13 2.12 -4.70
CA GLN A 222 -40.48 3.54 -4.61
C GLN A 222 -40.34 4.26 -5.96
N ASN A 223 -39.29 3.95 -6.73
CA ASN A 223 -39.11 4.51 -8.07
C ASN A 223 -40.22 4.07 -9.04
N ILE A 224 -40.66 2.82 -8.97
CA ILE A 224 -41.79 2.32 -9.77
C ILE A 224 -43.07 3.08 -9.42
N GLU A 225 -43.34 3.30 -8.12
CA GLU A 225 -44.51 4.06 -7.68
C GLU A 225 -44.47 5.53 -8.13
N LEU A 226 -43.31 6.18 -8.00
CA LEU A 226 -43.11 7.55 -8.45
C LEU A 226 -43.28 7.67 -9.97
N LEU A 227 -42.73 6.73 -10.75
CA LEU A 227 -42.93 6.68 -12.20
C LEU A 227 -44.41 6.54 -12.58
N SER A 228 -45.16 5.71 -11.84
CA SER A 228 -46.60 5.57 -12.04
C SER A 228 -47.34 6.89 -11.75
N LYS A 229 -47.01 7.56 -10.64
CA LYS A 229 -47.61 8.86 -10.28
C LYS A 229 -47.28 9.96 -11.30
N VAL A 230 -46.05 10.01 -11.79
CA VAL A 230 -45.64 10.95 -12.85
C VAL A 230 -46.43 10.70 -14.13
N LYS A 231 -46.61 9.44 -14.51
CA LYS A 231 -47.40 9.08 -15.69
C LYS A 231 -48.87 9.48 -15.56
N GLU A 232 -49.47 9.25 -14.39
CA GLU A 232 -50.85 9.67 -14.09
C GLU A 232 -51.00 11.19 -14.14
N GLN A 233 -50.06 11.93 -13.55
CA GLN A 233 -50.07 13.40 -13.61
C GLN A 233 -49.89 13.93 -15.03
N ALA A 234 -49.03 13.32 -15.84
CA ALA A 234 -48.85 13.69 -17.24
C ALA A 234 -50.14 13.53 -18.04
N GLN A 235 -50.85 12.39 -17.87
CA GLN A 235 -52.16 12.18 -18.51
C GLN A 235 -53.18 13.25 -18.10
N LYS A 236 -53.20 13.62 -16.81
CA LYS A 236 -54.11 14.67 -16.33
C LYS A 236 -53.78 16.06 -16.90
N ILE A 237 -52.50 16.35 -17.13
CA ILE A 237 -52.06 17.58 -17.79
C ILE A 237 -52.53 17.58 -19.25
N ASP A 238 -52.40 16.46 -19.95
CA ASP A 238 -52.84 16.33 -21.35
C ASP A 238 -54.36 16.53 -21.47
N GLU A 239 -55.16 15.90 -20.59
CA GLU A 239 -56.62 16.12 -20.51
C GLU A 239 -56.99 17.58 -20.24
N LEU A 240 -56.28 18.25 -19.34
CA LEU A 240 -56.50 19.68 -19.05
C LEU A 240 -56.15 20.55 -20.26
N ASN A 241 -55.06 20.23 -20.97
CA ASN A 241 -54.66 20.96 -22.18
C ASN A 241 -55.69 20.81 -23.30
N GLU A 242 -56.23 19.60 -23.51
CA GLU A 242 -57.32 19.37 -24.47
C GLU A 242 -58.58 20.17 -24.09
N ASN A 243 -58.96 20.18 -22.81
CA ASN A 243 -60.10 20.96 -22.34
C ASN A 243 -59.90 22.48 -22.54
N ILE A 244 -58.71 23.00 -22.25
CA ILE A 244 -58.37 24.41 -22.49
C ILE A 244 -58.44 24.73 -23.98
N LEU A 245 -57.95 23.83 -24.85
CA LEU A 245 -58.02 23.99 -26.30
C LEU A 245 -59.47 24.04 -26.78
N GLN A 246 -60.32 23.13 -26.30
CA GLN A 246 -61.75 23.11 -26.64
C GLN A 246 -62.46 24.39 -26.20
N MET A 247 -62.24 24.85 -24.96
CA MET A 247 -62.79 26.12 -24.49
C MET A 247 -62.33 27.30 -25.36
N ARG A 248 -61.05 27.31 -25.78
CA ARG A 248 -60.52 28.37 -26.64
C ARG A 248 -61.19 28.37 -28.02
N ILE A 249 -61.47 27.21 -28.58
CA ILE A 249 -62.20 27.08 -29.85
C ILE A 249 -63.64 27.59 -29.69
N LEU A 250 -64.34 27.18 -28.62
CA LEU A 250 -65.70 27.64 -28.34
C LEU A 250 -65.77 29.16 -28.17
N SER A 251 -64.92 29.75 -27.32
CA SER A 251 -64.89 31.20 -27.14
C SER A 251 -64.50 31.96 -28.41
N LYS A 252 -63.64 31.38 -29.27
CA LYS A 252 -63.31 31.98 -30.56
C LYS A 252 -64.53 32.00 -31.49
N ASN A 253 -65.28 30.90 -31.56
CA ASN A 253 -66.49 30.83 -32.37
C ASN A 253 -67.57 31.81 -31.86
N GLU A 254 -67.75 31.92 -30.54
CA GLU A 254 -68.68 32.91 -29.94
C GLU A 254 -68.26 34.36 -30.25
N LEU A 255 -66.97 34.66 -30.22
CA LEU A 255 -66.46 35.98 -30.61
C LEU A 255 -66.72 36.27 -32.09
N GLU A 256 -66.55 35.29 -32.96
CA GLU A 256 -66.82 35.43 -34.39
C GLU A 256 -68.31 35.66 -34.67
N THR A 257 -69.20 34.96 -33.97
CA THR A 257 -70.65 35.19 -34.06
C THR A 257 -71.03 36.60 -33.57
N LEU A 258 -70.49 37.02 -32.42
CA LEU A 258 -70.75 38.36 -31.88
C LEU A 258 -70.20 39.46 -32.79
N GLN A 259 -69.06 39.25 -33.45
CA GLN A 259 -68.51 40.18 -34.43
C GLN A 259 -69.43 40.33 -35.63
N ASN A 260 -69.94 39.22 -36.17
CA ASN A 260 -70.87 39.23 -37.29
C ASN A 260 -72.19 39.93 -36.94
N GLU A 261 -72.75 39.66 -35.76
CA GLU A 261 -73.96 40.33 -35.26
C GLU A 261 -73.74 41.85 -35.09
N LEU A 262 -72.59 42.25 -34.54
CA LEU A 262 -72.25 43.66 -34.35
C LEU A 262 -72.07 44.39 -35.70
N GLU A 263 -71.48 43.73 -36.69
CA GLU A 263 -71.34 44.27 -38.04
C GLU A 263 -72.70 44.41 -38.75
N GLN A 264 -73.59 43.43 -38.56
CA GLN A 264 -74.96 43.51 -39.06
C GLN A 264 -75.73 44.69 -38.43
N GLU A 265 -75.74 44.80 -37.09
CA GLU A 265 -76.37 45.92 -36.38
C GLU A 265 -75.80 47.28 -36.81
N ARG A 266 -74.48 47.36 -37.03
CA ARG A 266 -73.85 48.58 -37.54
C ARG A 266 -74.33 48.94 -38.95
N ASN A 267 -74.50 47.95 -39.82
CA ASN A 267 -75.03 48.14 -41.17
C ASN A 267 -76.49 48.57 -41.14
N ASP A 268 -77.30 47.96 -40.28
CA ASP A 268 -78.71 48.31 -40.10
C ASP A 268 -78.87 49.73 -39.53
N ALA A 269 -78.08 50.11 -38.53
CA ALA A 269 -78.04 51.46 -37.99
C ALA A 269 -77.60 52.50 -39.05
N SER A 270 -76.60 52.18 -39.88
CA SER A 270 -76.17 53.02 -40.99
C SER A 270 -77.29 53.23 -42.03
N ASN A 271 -77.96 52.15 -42.41
CA ASN A 271 -79.11 52.19 -43.33
C ASN A 271 -80.26 53.02 -42.75
N LEU A 272 -80.57 52.86 -41.46
CA LEU A 272 -81.60 53.62 -40.79
C LEU A 272 -81.24 55.10 -40.73
N SER A 273 -80.00 55.45 -40.39
CA SER A 273 -79.49 56.82 -40.39
C SER A 273 -79.56 57.44 -41.79
N PHE A 274 -79.21 56.70 -42.85
CA PHE A 274 -79.35 57.18 -44.23
C PHE A 274 -80.82 57.46 -44.59
N LYS A 275 -81.74 56.55 -44.25
CA LYS A 275 -83.18 56.75 -44.46
C LYS A 275 -83.69 57.98 -43.71
N HIS A 276 -83.33 58.11 -42.44
CA HIS A 276 -83.74 59.24 -41.60
C HIS A 276 -83.21 60.56 -42.12
N ASN A 277 -81.94 60.63 -42.53
CA ASN A 277 -81.37 61.83 -43.14
C ASN A 277 -82.05 62.20 -44.47
N LYS A 278 -82.42 61.20 -45.27
CA LYS A 278 -83.19 61.43 -46.51
C LYS A 278 -84.58 62.00 -46.21
N GLU A 279 -85.28 61.45 -45.22
CA GLU A 279 -86.59 61.97 -44.78
C GLU A 279 -86.48 63.39 -44.22
N LEU A 280 -85.50 63.67 -43.37
CA LEU A 280 -85.22 65.01 -42.86
C LEU A 280 -84.97 66.00 -44.01
N ARG A 281 -84.22 65.61 -45.04
CA ARG A 281 -83.98 66.46 -46.20
C ARG A 281 -85.26 66.77 -46.95
N ILE A 282 -86.10 65.76 -47.20
CA ILE A 282 -87.41 65.94 -47.86
C ILE A 282 -88.31 66.87 -47.04
N ILE A 283 -88.38 66.68 -45.72
CA ILE A 283 -89.15 67.53 -44.81
C ILE A 283 -88.62 68.97 -44.84
N THR A 284 -87.30 69.15 -44.79
CA THR A 284 -86.66 70.47 -44.82
C THR A 284 -86.91 71.18 -46.15
N GLU A 285 -86.73 70.49 -47.29
CA GLU A 285 -87.07 71.00 -48.62
C GLU A 285 -88.55 71.38 -48.72
N GLY A 286 -89.45 70.57 -48.12
CA GLY A 286 -90.87 70.87 -48.02
C GLY A 286 -91.17 72.14 -47.21
N PHE A 287 -90.54 72.30 -46.05
CA PHE A 287 -90.67 73.51 -45.23
C PHE A 287 -90.11 74.76 -45.93
N GLU A 288 -88.96 74.66 -46.59
CA GLU A 288 -88.38 75.75 -47.38
C GLU A 288 -89.31 76.15 -48.53
N THR A 289 -89.89 75.18 -49.23
CA THR A 289 -90.87 75.44 -50.30
C THR A 289 -92.11 76.15 -49.75
N GLN A 290 -92.65 75.69 -48.62
CA GLN A 290 -93.78 76.36 -47.96
C GLN A 290 -93.41 77.78 -47.51
N ARG A 291 -92.20 78.00 -46.96
CA ARG A 291 -91.73 79.34 -46.59
C ARG A 291 -91.69 80.27 -47.79
N LEU A 292 -91.10 79.84 -48.91
CA LEU A 292 -91.03 80.63 -50.14
C LEU A 292 -92.42 80.98 -50.69
N VAL A 293 -93.36 80.04 -50.67
CA VAL A 293 -94.75 80.29 -51.07
C VAL A 293 -95.41 81.31 -50.14
N MET A 294 -95.24 81.18 -48.82
CA MET A 294 -95.76 82.15 -47.85
C MET A 294 -95.12 83.53 -48.00
N GLU A 295 -93.82 83.62 -48.28
CA GLU A 295 -93.11 84.88 -48.55
C GLU A 295 -93.63 85.56 -49.83
N ASP A 296 -93.88 84.79 -50.90
CA ASP A 296 -94.49 85.30 -52.14
C ASP A 296 -95.92 85.80 -51.90
N GLU A 297 -96.74 85.04 -51.17
CA GLU A 297 -98.09 85.48 -50.78
C GLU A 297 -98.07 86.74 -49.90
N LEU A 298 -97.14 86.82 -48.94
CA LEU A 298 -96.94 88.01 -48.12
C LEU A 298 -96.51 89.21 -48.97
N SER A 299 -95.60 89.01 -49.92
CA SER A 299 -95.14 90.05 -50.85
C SER A 299 -96.30 90.56 -51.72
N LYS A 300 -97.12 89.67 -52.28
CA LYS A 300 -98.34 90.02 -53.02
C LYS A 300 -99.35 90.81 -52.17
N LYS A 301 -99.56 90.39 -50.93
CA LYS A 301 -100.43 91.13 -49.98
C LYS A 301 -99.84 92.48 -49.60
N ALA A 302 -98.53 92.57 -49.36
CA ALA A 302 -97.83 93.82 -49.07
C ALA A 302 -97.96 94.81 -50.24
N ASN A 303 -97.79 94.35 -51.47
CA ASN A 303 -98.01 95.16 -52.67
C ASN A 303 -99.46 95.61 -52.80
N SER A 304 -100.43 94.73 -52.53
CA SER A 304 -101.85 95.10 -52.52
C SER A 304 -102.17 96.17 -51.46
N VAL A 305 -101.54 96.11 -50.29
CA VAL A 305 -101.66 97.14 -49.24
C VAL A 305 -101.03 98.46 -49.68
N LEU A 306 -99.88 98.43 -50.38
CA LEU A 306 -99.28 99.62 -50.97
C LEU A 306 -100.19 100.27 -52.02
N ASP A 307 -100.81 99.47 -52.89
CA ASP A 307 -101.76 99.96 -53.89
C ASP A 307 -103.02 100.56 -53.24
N LEU A 308 -103.56 99.90 -52.21
CA LEU A 308 -104.68 100.44 -51.42
C LEU A 308 -104.29 101.73 -50.72
N LYS A 309 -103.07 101.82 -50.16
CA LYS A 309 -102.57 103.04 -49.51
C LYS A 309 -102.39 104.18 -50.52
N LYS A 310 -101.92 103.88 -51.73
CA LYS A 310 -101.83 104.85 -52.82
C LYS A 310 -103.21 105.34 -53.25
N SER A 311 -104.17 104.43 -53.43
CA SER A 311 -105.56 104.78 -53.76
C SER A 311 -106.22 105.60 -52.64
N LEU A 312 -105.88 105.33 -51.37
CA LEU A 312 -106.31 106.15 -50.23
C LEU A 312 -105.69 107.56 -50.25
N GLU A 313 -104.42 107.70 -50.62
CA GLU A 313 -103.78 109.03 -50.74
C GLU A 313 -104.29 109.81 -51.96
N ASP A 314 -104.61 109.12 -53.06
CA ASP A 314 -105.26 109.70 -54.24
C ASP A 314 -106.69 110.19 -53.91
N THR A 315 -107.45 109.43 -53.11
CA THR A 315 -108.78 109.87 -52.64
C THR A 315 -108.70 111.01 -51.62
N LYS A 316 -107.66 111.04 -50.78
CA LYS A 316 -107.39 112.15 -49.86
C LYS A 316 -107.00 113.43 -50.60
N THR A 317 -106.18 113.35 -51.64
CA THR A 317 -105.83 114.51 -52.49
C THR A 317 -107.05 114.99 -53.29
N ALA A 318 -107.91 114.10 -53.77
CA ALA A 318 -109.21 114.47 -54.37
C ALA A 318 -110.15 115.15 -53.36
N LEU A 319 -110.14 114.69 -52.10
CA LEU A 319 -110.88 115.32 -51.01
C LEU A 319 -110.32 116.71 -50.66
N ASP A 320 -109.01 116.88 -50.56
CA ASP A 320 -108.39 118.18 -50.29
C ASP A 320 -108.59 119.17 -51.44
N THR A 321 -108.63 118.69 -52.69
CA THR A 321 -109.02 119.49 -53.87
C THR A 321 -110.48 119.92 -53.79
N SER A 322 -111.39 119.01 -53.45
CA SER A 322 -112.80 119.31 -53.20
C SER A 322 -112.98 120.28 -52.01
N ARG A 323 -112.12 120.19 -50.99
CA ARG A 323 -112.10 121.09 -49.82
C ARG A 323 -111.57 122.48 -50.16
N TYR A 324 -110.64 122.58 -51.11
CA TYR A 324 -110.14 123.84 -51.66
C TYR A 324 -111.19 124.52 -52.56
N GLU A 325 -111.90 123.74 -53.39
CA GLU A 325 -113.05 124.21 -54.18
C GLU A 325 -114.21 124.66 -53.26
N LEU A 326 -114.49 123.94 -52.18
CA LEU A 326 -115.44 124.37 -51.14
C LEU A 326 -114.98 125.66 -50.43
N LYS A 327 -113.67 125.86 -50.18
CA LYS A 327 -113.13 127.10 -49.59
C LYS A 327 -113.24 128.32 -50.52
N LEU A 328 -113.23 128.11 -51.83
CA LEU A 328 -113.44 129.15 -52.86
C LEU A 328 -114.92 129.50 -53.05
N LEU A 329 -115.84 128.54 -52.85
CA LEU A 329 -117.30 128.75 -52.82
C LEU A 329 -117.82 129.29 -51.47
N GLN A 330 -117.06 129.16 -50.38
CA GLN A 330 -117.42 129.62 -49.03
C GLN A 330 -117.14 131.13 -48.78
N LYS A 331 -116.52 131.84 -49.73
CA LYS A 331 -116.25 133.30 -49.66
C LYS A 331 -117.26 134.18 -50.41
N SER A 332 -118.25 133.60 -51.09
CA SER A 332 -119.15 134.31 -52.01
C SER A 332 -120.64 134.27 -51.69
N LEU A 333 -121.13 133.58 -50.64
CA LEU A 333 -122.54 133.74 -50.24
C LEU A 333 -122.78 133.54 -48.74
N GLN A 334 -123.04 134.66 -48.09
CA GLN A 334 -123.41 134.84 -46.69
C GLN A 334 -124.87 135.34 -46.67
N ALA A 335 -125.86 134.47 -46.44
CA ALA A 335 -127.23 134.85 -46.02
C ALA A 335 -128.13 133.63 -45.65
N LYS A 336 -128.55 133.59 -44.37
CA LYS A 336 -129.81 133.12 -43.75
C LYS A 336 -130.30 131.64 -43.77
N ASP A 337 -130.47 131.16 -42.53
CA ASP A 337 -131.59 130.43 -41.88
C ASP A 337 -132.04 129.00 -42.30
N ASP A 338 -131.80 128.09 -41.35
CA ASP A 338 -132.68 127.11 -40.66
C ASP A 338 -133.50 126.00 -41.37
N THR A 339 -133.27 124.81 -40.80
CA THR A 339 -134.17 123.65 -40.54
C THR A 339 -134.40 122.51 -41.56
N ALA A 340 -133.83 121.35 -41.17
CA ALA A 340 -134.52 120.08 -40.86
C ALA A 340 -134.53 118.90 -41.87
N LYS A 341 -134.02 117.76 -41.35
CA LYS A 341 -134.44 116.34 -41.48
C LYS A 341 -133.78 115.39 -42.51
N ASN A 342 -132.97 114.47 -41.97
CA ASN A 342 -133.26 113.04 -41.73
C ASN A 342 -132.40 111.94 -42.40
N TYR A 343 -131.95 110.99 -41.57
CA TYR A 343 -131.67 109.55 -41.79
C TYR A 343 -130.59 109.16 -42.83
N ASN A 344 -129.79 108.09 -42.72
CA ASN A 344 -129.67 106.92 -41.85
C ASN A 344 -128.34 106.22 -42.24
N GLY A 345 -127.54 105.69 -41.30
CA GLY A 345 -126.31 104.99 -41.68
C GLY A 345 -125.41 104.41 -40.57
N GLN A 346 -125.83 104.41 -39.30
CA GLN A 346 -125.04 103.81 -38.20
C GLN A 346 -125.66 102.50 -37.70
N ASN A 347 -125.85 101.54 -38.62
CA ASN A 347 -126.27 100.18 -38.26
C ASN A 347 -125.62 99.06 -39.08
N LEU A 348 -124.50 99.35 -39.76
CA LEU A 348 -123.68 98.33 -40.45
C LEU A 348 -122.29 98.13 -39.80
N GLU A 349 -121.66 99.18 -39.27
CA GLU A 349 -120.33 99.06 -38.63
C GLU A 349 -120.38 98.41 -37.25
N LEU A 350 -121.43 98.65 -36.44
CA LEU A 350 -121.55 98.04 -35.12
C LEU A 350 -121.78 96.52 -35.19
N ASN A 351 -122.55 96.04 -36.17
CA ASN A 351 -122.82 94.60 -36.33
C ASN A 351 -121.63 93.86 -36.95
N ALA A 352 -120.86 94.52 -37.82
CA ALA A 352 -119.60 93.98 -38.36
C ALA A 352 -118.51 93.89 -37.28
N SER A 353 -118.37 94.90 -36.42
CA SER A 353 -117.44 94.85 -35.27
C SER A 353 -117.84 93.79 -34.24
N LEU A 354 -119.14 93.58 -34.01
CA LEU A 354 -119.64 92.56 -33.07
C LEU A 354 -119.46 91.12 -33.62
N MET A 355 -119.58 90.93 -34.94
CA MET A 355 -119.25 89.65 -35.60
C MET A 355 -117.74 89.38 -35.64
N ALA A 356 -116.91 90.40 -35.88
CA ALA A 356 -115.46 90.28 -35.82
C ALA A 356 -114.98 89.91 -34.42
N LEU A 357 -115.54 90.55 -33.38
CA LEU A 357 -115.21 90.27 -31.98
C LEU A 357 -115.67 88.87 -31.55
N LYS A 358 -116.83 88.38 -32.03
CA LYS A 358 -117.26 86.99 -31.80
C LYS A 358 -116.35 85.97 -32.48
N LYS A 359 -115.88 86.25 -33.70
CA LYS A 359 -114.95 85.37 -34.41
C LYS A 359 -113.57 85.37 -33.75
N GLU A 360 -113.12 86.52 -33.26
CA GLU A 360 -111.87 86.65 -32.52
C GLU A 360 -111.96 85.92 -31.17
N HIS A 361 -113.10 86.00 -30.47
CA HIS A 361 -113.35 85.24 -29.26
C HIS A 361 -113.37 83.72 -29.49
N GLU A 362 -114.04 83.22 -30.54
CA GLU A 362 -114.03 81.77 -30.83
C GLU A 362 -112.63 81.28 -31.25
N THR A 363 -111.89 82.06 -32.04
CA THR A 363 -110.49 81.72 -32.37
C THR A 363 -109.57 81.79 -31.15
N LEU A 364 -109.81 82.70 -30.20
CA LEU A 364 -109.07 82.73 -28.93
C LEU A 364 -109.39 81.51 -28.08
N LYS A 365 -110.66 81.09 -28.02
CA LYS A 365 -111.12 79.91 -27.29
C LYS A 365 -110.52 78.63 -27.86
N ASP A 366 -110.49 78.47 -29.19
CA ASP A 366 -109.85 77.33 -29.86
C ASP A 366 -108.33 77.31 -29.64
N ARG A 367 -107.67 78.47 -29.68
CA ARG A 367 -106.25 78.56 -29.31
C ARG A 367 -106.01 78.19 -27.86
N ASN A 368 -106.87 78.64 -26.95
CA ASN A 368 -106.72 78.38 -25.52
C ASN A 368 -106.88 76.87 -25.20
N LEU A 369 -107.86 76.22 -25.85
CA LEU A 369 -108.03 74.76 -25.78
C LEU A 369 -106.81 74.01 -26.34
N LYS A 370 -106.26 74.46 -27.48
CA LYS A 370 -105.06 73.86 -28.07
C LYS A 370 -103.82 74.02 -27.17
N THR A 371 -103.63 75.20 -26.58
CA THR A 371 -102.53 75.43 -25.62
C THR A 371 -102.70 74.62 -24.34
N GLU A 372 -103.93 74.35 -23.90
CA GLU A 372 -104.19 73.53 -22.72
C GLU A 372 -103.89 72.04 -22.99
N GLU A 373 -104.18 71.53 -24.19
CA GLU A 373 -103.77 70.19 -24.62
C GLU A 373 -102.25 70.07 -24.80
N GLU A 374 -101.60 71.06 -25.39
CA GLU A 374 -100.14 71.11 -25.50
C GLU A 374 -99.48 71.16 -24.11
N LEU A 375 -100.04 71.92 -23.16
CA LEU A 375 -99.57 71.96 -21.77
C LEU A 375 -99.74 70.62 -21.06
N LYS A 376 -100.86 69.92 -21.26
CA LYS A 376 -101.08 68.56 -20.70
C LYS A 376 -100.07 67.56 -21.26
N THR A 377 -99.79 67.63 -22.56
CA THR A 377 -98.82 66.75 -23.23
C THR A 377 -97.40 67.04 -22.76
N SER A 378 -97.03 68.32 -22.65
CA SER A 378 -95.74 68.76 -22.12
C SER A 378 -95.54 68.35 -20.66
N ASN A 379 -96.56 68.51 -19.81
CA ASN A 379 -96.51 68.04 -18.42
C ASN A 379 -96.35 66.52 -18.30
N ALA A 380 -97.01 65.74 -19.17
CA ALA A 380 -96.81 64.29 -19.21
C ALA A 380 -95.36 63.91 -19.58
N MET A 381 -94.73 64.64 -20.51
CA MET A 381 -93.34 64.45 -20.89
C MET A 381 -92.36 64.86 -19.78
N VAL A 382 -92.63 65.95 -19.06
CA VAL A 382 -91.81 66.36 -17.90
C VAL A 382 -91.87 65.30 -16.80
N LEU A 383 -93.06 64.73 -16.54
CA LEU A 383 -93.23 63.65 -15.56
C LEU A 383 -92.50 62.35 -15.98
N SER A 384 -92.45 62.01 -17.27
CA SER A 384 -91.69 60.86 -17.75
C SER A 384 -90.18 61.11 -17.62
N MET A 385 -89.69 62.29 -18.02
CA MET A 385 -88.28 62.67 -17.88
C MET A 385 -87.84 62.71 -16.41
N ALA A 386 -88.71 63.12 -15.48
CA ALA A 386 -88.43 63.07 -14.05
C ALA A 386 -88.21 61.63 -13.55
N LYS A 387 -89.04 60.68 -14.02
CA LYS A 387 -88.87 59.25 -13.70
C LYS A 387 -87.59 58.68 -14.31
N ASP A 388 -87.26 59.04 -15.54
CA ASP A 388 -86.02 58.59 -16.21
C ASP A 388 -84.78 59.14 -15.49
N LEU A 389 -84.81 60.40 -15.04
CA LEU A 389 -83.75 61.00 -14.24
C LEU A 389 -83.55 60.28 -12.90
N GLU A 390 -84.63 59.86 -12.26
CA GLU A 390 -84.58 59.11 -11.00
C GLU A 390 -83.99 57.70 -11.21
N LYS A 391 -84.36 57.03 -12.31
CA LYS A 391 -83.77 55.75 -12.71
C LYS A 391 -82.27 55.88 -13.00
N LEU A 392 -81.85 56.91 -13.74
CA LEU A 392 -80.44 57.18 -14.03
C LEU A 392 -79.63 57.51 -12.77
N LYS A 393 -80.23 58.21 -11.79
CA LYS A 393 -79.59 58.44 -10.48
C LYS A 393 -79.33 57.13 -9.74
N LEU A 394 -80.30 56.22 -9.75
CA LEU A 394 -80.17 54.90 -9.12
C LEU A 394 -79.11 54.03 -9.83
N GLU A 395 -79.07 54.04 -11.15
CA GLU A 395 -78.01 53.36 -11.92
C GLU A 395 -76.64 53.95 -11.62
N ASN A 396 -76.51 55.28 -11.56
CA ASN A 396 -75.26 55.94 -11.21
C ASN A 396 -74.77 55.59 -9.79
N THR A 397 -75.68 55.40 -8.82
CA THR A 397 -75.30 54.90 -7.49
C THR A 397 -74.76 53.47 -7.54
N LYS A 398 -75.39 52.59 -8.33
CA LYS A 398 -74.89 51.21 -8.53
C LYS A 398 -73.52 51.19 -9.19
N PHE A 399 -73.29 52.03 -10.20
CA PHE A 399 -71.98 52.15 -10.85
C PHE A 399 -70.89 52.64 -9.89
N LYS A 400 -71.21 53.57 -8.97
CA LYS A 400 -70.26 54.02 -7.94
C LYS A 400 -69.88 52.90 -6.98
N GLU A 401 -70.84 52.08 -6.56
CA GLU A 401 -70.58 50.92 -5.71
C GLU A 401 -69.73 49.87 -6.44
N LEU A 402 -70.02 49.60 -7.71
CA LEU A 402 -69.25 48.68 -8.53
C LEU A 402 -67.79 49.16 -8.72
N ASN A 403 -67.59 50.47 -8.95
CA ASN A 403 -66.26 51.05 -9.06
C ASN A 403 -65.47 50.94 -7.76
N ALA A 404 -66.12 51.17 -6.61
CA ALA A 404 -65.47 51.01 -5.31
C ALA A 404 -65.04 49.55 -5.04
N TYR A 405 -65.84 48.58 -5.50
CA TYR A 405 -65.48 47.16 -5.44
C TYR A 405 -64.28 46.85 -6.34
N ALA A 406 -64.32 47.31 -7.60
CA ALA A 406 -63.22 47.13 -8.54
C ALA A 406 -61.90 47.78 -8.06
N ASP A 407 -61.96 48.95 -7.43
CA ASP A 407 -60.79 49.61 -6.85
C ASP A 407 -60.15 48.80 -5.71
N ASN A 408 -60.95 48.10 -4.91
CA ASN A 408 -60.45 47.21 -3.86
C ASN A 408 -59.79 45.96 -4.46
N ASP A 409 -60.41 45.34 -5.46
CA ASP A 409 -59.83 44.19 -6.17
C ASP A 409 -58.51 44.57 -6.84
N ILE A 410 -58.42 45.75 -7.46
CA ILE A 410 -57.19 46.26 -8.05
C ILE A 410 -56.10 46.46 -6.98
N LYS A 411 -56.44 46.99 -5.80
CA LYS A 411 -55.49 47.12 -4.69
C LYS A 411 -54.98 45.77 -4.21
N GLU A 412 -55.87 44.79 -4.06
CA GLU A 412 -55.50 43.43 -3.65
C GLU A 412 -54.59 42.76 -4.68
N LEU A 413 -54.95 42.85 -5.97
CA LEU A 413 -54.14 42.30 -7.07
C LEU A 413 -52.77 42.96 -7.15
N LYS A 414 -52.67 44.28 -6.94
CA LYS A 414 -51.38 44.98 -6.86
C LYS A 414 -50.52 44.49 -5.69
N ALA A 415 -51.12 44.27 -4.52
CA ALA A 415 -50.40 43.73 -3.37
C ALA A 415 -49.90 42.29 -3.63
N LYS A 416 -50.75 41.43 -4.21
CA LYS A 416 -50.37 40.07 -4.62
C LYS A 416 -49.25 40.07 -5.65
N LEU A 417 -49.31 40.94 -6.65
CA LEU A 417 -48.28 41.09 -7.67
C LEU A 417 -46.94 41.52 -7.05
N SER A 418 -46.96 42.49 -6.13
CA SER A 418 -45.76 42.94 -5.42
C SER A 418 -45.13 41.83 -4.58
N ASN A 419 -45.93 41.01 -3.91
CA ASN A 419 -45.42 39.87 -3.14
C ASN A 419 -44.82 38.80 -4.06
N ALA A 420 -45.50 38.43 -5.15
CA ALA A 420 -45.00 37.48 -6.12
C ALA A 420 -43.67 37.94 -6.76
N GLN A 421 -43.53 39.24 -7.05
CA GLN A 421 -42.28 39.82 -7.54
C GLN A 421 -41.13 39.70 -6.52
N LYS A 422 -41.43 39.89 -5.23
CA LYS A 422 -40.45 39.74 -4.16
C LYS A 422 -40.00 38.28 -4.01
N GLU A 423 -40.95 37.34 -3.96
CA GLU A 423 -40.69 35.90 -3.89
C GLU A 423 -39.85 35.42 -5.09
N PHE A 424 -40.20 35.89 -6.30
CA PHE A 424 -39.41 35.60 -7.50
C PHE A 424 -37.98 36.14 -7.40
N GLY A 425 -37.80 37.36 -6.88
CA GLY A 425 -36.48 37.95 -6.65
C GLY A 425 -35.63 37.13 -5.67
N GLU A 426 -36.23 36.67 -4.57
CA GLU A 426 -35.56 35.81 -3.58
C GLU A 426 -35.18 34.45 -4.17
N LEU A 427 -36.09 33.82 -4.91
CA LEU A 427 -35.85 32.54 -5.57
C LEU A 427 -34.74 32.65 -6.63
N ASN A 428 -34.75 33.73 -7.42
CA ASN A 428 -33.72 33.97 -8.43
C ASN A 428 -32.34 34.22 -7.80
N ALA A 429 -32.27 34.94 -6.68
CA ALA A 429 -31.03 35.11 -5.93
C ALA A 429 -30.49 33.79 -5.35
N GLN A 430 -31.38 32.90 -4.89
CA GLN A 430 -31.02 31.56 -4.43
C GLN A 430 -30.52 30.68 -5.58
N TYR A 431 -31.17 30.76 -6.74
CA TYR A 431 -30.74 30.05 -7.96
C TYR A 431 -29.34 30.49 -8.40
N LEU A 432 -29.06 31.79 -8.42
CA LEU A 432 -27.73 32.33 -8.76
C LEU A 432 -26.63 31.80 -7.82
N LYS A 433 -26.84 31.83 -6.50
CA LYS A 433 -25.90 31.27 -5.52
C LYS A 433 -25.66 29.78 -5.72
N THR A 434 -26.73 29.04 -6.05
CA THR A 434 -26.64 27.59 -6.33
C THR A 434 -25.80 27.35 -7.58
N ASN A 435 -26.02 28.14 -8.64
CA ASN A 435 -25.27 28.04 -9.89
C ASN A 435 -23.78 28.38 -9.69
N GLU A 436 -23.44 29.43 -8.92
CA GLU A 436 -22.06 29.75 -8.56
C GLU A 436 -21.38 28.61 -7.80
N THR A 437 -22.10 27.96 -6.88
CA THR A 437 -21.60 26.81 -6.13
C THR A 437 -21.35 25.62 -7.06
N LEU A 438 -22.27 25.34 -7.99
CA LEU A 438 -22.11 24.27 -8.98
C LEU A 438 -20.92 24.52 -9.91
N GLN A 439 -20.72 25.77 -10.36
CA GLN A 439 -19.55 26.12 -11.18
C GLN A 439 -18.23 25.91 -10.43
N LYS A 440 -18.17 26.29 -9.15
CA LYS A 440 -16.98 26.04 -8.31
C LYS A 440 -16.71 24.54 -8.15
N ASN A 441 -17.75 23.75 -7.92
CA ASN A 441 -17.62 22.29 -7.81
C ASN A 441 -17.17 21.66 -9.13
N ALA A 442 -17.70 22.10 -10.27
CA ALA A 442 -17.28 21.64 -11.59
C ALA A 442 -15.79 21.96 -11.86
N LYS A 443 -15.32 23.15 -11.45
CA LYS A 443 -13.90 23.51 -11.56
C LYS A 443 -13.02 22.60 -10.71
N ASN A 444 -13.40 22.36 -9.45
CA ASN A 444 -12.66 21.46 -8.56
C ASN A 444 -12.61 20.02 -9.10
N LEU A 445 -13.71 19.52 -9.67
CA LEU A 445 -13.75 18.19 -10.31
C LEU A 445 -12.81 18.10 -11.49
N ASN A 446 -12.73 19.15 -12.31
CA ASN A 446 -11.81 19.18 -13.45
C ASN A 446 -10.34 19.20 -12.99
N GLU A 447 -10.02 20.00 -11.97
CA GLU A 447 -8.67 20.02 -11.36
C GLU A 447 -8.28 18.65 -10.78
N GLN A 448 -9.21 17.98 -10.10
CA GLN A 448 -9.00 16.61 -9.61
C GLN A 448 -8.80 15.60 -10.75
N SER A 449 -9.57 15.72 -11.85
CA SER A 449 -9.41 14.84 -13.02
C SER A 449 -8.03 14.98 -13.66
N VAL A 450 -7.52 16.21 -13.80
CA VAL A 450 -6.16 16.45 -14.30
C VAL A 450 -5.11 15.83 -13.38
N ALA A 451 -5.25 15.98 -12.05
CA ALA A 451 -4.33 15.37 -11.09
C ALA A 451 -4.29 13.84 -11.17
N ILE A 452 -5.44 13.19 -11.38
CA ILE A 452 -5.53 11.74 -11.56
C ILE A 452 -4.82 11.30 -12.85
N ILE A 453 -4.98 12.06 -13.95
CA ILE A 453 -4.29 11.76 -15.22
C ILE A 453 -2.77 11.83 -15.04
N ASP A 454 -2.26 12.84 -14.35
CA ASP A 454 -0.83 12.99 -14.07
C ASP A 454 -0.29 11.86 -13.17
N GLN A 455 -1.06 11.43 -12.17
CA GLN A 455 -0.71 10.28 -11.34
C GLN A 455 -0.66 8.97 -12.15
N ASN A 456 -1.64 8.73 -13.02
CA ASN A 456 -1.66 7.55 -13.88
C ASN A 456 -0.47 7.52 -14.84
N LYS A 457 -0.05 8.69 -15.35
CA LYS A 457 1.16 8.80 -16.18
C LYS A 457 2.41 8.39 -15.40
N LYS A 458 2.58 8.88 -14.16
CA LYS A 458 3.71 8.49 -13.29
C LYS A 458 3.71 7.00 -12.96
N ILE A 459 2.54 6.40 -12.73
CA ILE A 459 2.41 4.96 -12.49
C ILE A 459 2.87 4.19 -13.74
N SER A 460 2.42 4.59 -14.93
CA SER A 460 2.85 3.98 -16.19
C SER A 460 4.36 4.05 -16.40
N GLU A 461 4.98 5.20 -16.14
CA GLU A 461 6.44 5.37 -16.22
C GLU A 461 7.18 4.48 -15.20
N THR A 462 6.60 4.29 -14.02
CA THR A 462 7.19 3.43 -12.98
C THR A 462 7.08 1.95 -13.35
N ASN A 463 5.95 1.53 -13.94
CA ASN A 463 5.78 0.16 -14.42
C ASN A 463 6.78 -0.19 -15.54
N LEU A 464 7.02 0.73 -16.48
CA LEU A 464 8.03 0.54 -17.53
C LEU A 464 9.44 0.33 -16.94
N LYS A 465 9.80 1.10 -15.90
CA LYS A 465 11.09 0.90 -15.20
C LYS A 465 11.15 -0.43 -14.46
N LEU A 466 10.04 -0.89 -13.90
CA LEU A 466 9.95 -2.18 -13.22
C LEU A 466 10.13 -3.33 -14.23
N ASP A 467 9.51 -3.24 -15.40
CA ASP A 467 9.67 -4.21 -16.48
C ASP A 467 11.12 -4.28 -16.96
N GLU A 468 11.78 -3.12 -17.15
CA GLU A 468 13.22 -3.06 -17.47
C GLU A 468 14.10 -3.71 -16.40
N MET A 469 13.84 -3.43 -15.12
CA MET A 469 14.58 -4.06 -14.02
C MET A 469 14.34 -5.58 -13.96
N THR A 470 13.11 -6.02 -14.21
CA THR A 470 12.75 -7.43 -14.22
C THR A 470 13.46 -8.17 -15.35
N ALA A 471 13.55 -7.56 -16.54
CA ALA A 471 14.32 -8.12 -17.66
C ALA A 471 15.81 -8.22 -17.32
N LYS A 472 16.42 -7.16 -16.77
CA LYS A 472 17.83 -7.18 -16.33
C LYS A 472 18.10 -8.24 -15.27
N PHE A 473 17.17 -8.44 -14.34
CA PHE A 473 17.29 -9.47 -13.32
C PHE A 473 17.25 -10.88 -13.93
N ALA A 474 16.35 -11.13 -14.88
CA ALA A 474 16.27 -12.40 -15.59
C ALA A 474 17.56 -12.70 -16.36
N ASP A 475 18.14 -11.71 -17.06
CA ASP A 475 19.42 -11.84 -17.76
C ASP A 475 20.56 -12.20 -16.79
N LYS A 476 20.63 -11.52 -15.65
CA LYS A 476 21.64 -11.81 -14.62
C LYS A 476 21.46 -13.19 -14.00
N GLN A 477 20.23 -13.63 -13.82
CA GLN A 477 19.95 -14.97 -13.32
C GLN A 477 20.36 -16.07 -14.32
N ALA A 478 20.19 -15.82 -15.62
CA ALA A 478 20.70 -16.71 -16.66
C ALA A 478 22.24 -16.78 -16.67
N GLU A 479 22.92 -15.63 -16.48
CA GLU A 479 24.37 -15.56 -16.37
C GLU A 479 24.91 -16.35 -15.17
N VAL A 480 24.29 -16.20 -14.00
CA VAL A 480 24.64 -16.98 -12.78
C VAL A 480 24.49 -18.47 -13.03
N LYS A 481 23.37 -18.91 -13.62
CA LYS A 481 23.13 -20.32 -13.92
C LYS A 481 24.17 -20.89 -14.89
N ASN A 482 24.64 -20.08 -15.84
CA ASN A 482 25.71 -20.48 -16.74
C ASN A 482 27.06 -20.65 -16.01
N LEU A 483 27.38 -19.74 -15.08
CA LEU A 483 28.57 -19.85 -14.24
C LEU A 483 28.51 -21.09 -13.31
N GLU A 484 27.36 -21.38 -12.72
CA GLU A 484 27.14 -22.59 -11.91
C GLU A 484 27.38 -23.89 -12.71
N ASN A 485 26.91 -23.93 -13.95
CA ASN A 485 27.16 -25.05 -14.86
C ASN A 485 28.66 -25.18 -15.18
N ASN A 486 29.35 -24.08 -15.49
CA ASN A 486 30.78 -24.07 -15.77
C ASN A 486 31.60 -24.55 -14.56
N ILE A 487 31.25 -24.10 -13.35
CA ILE A 487 31.88 -24.56 -12.10
C ILE A 487 31.68 -26.06 -11.92
N SER A 488 30.47 -26.56 -12.16
CA SER A 488 30.20 -28.01 -12.08
C SER A 488 31.03 -28.82 -13.08
N GLU A 489 31.18 -28.33 -14.31
CA GLU A 489 32.01 -28.98 -15.33
C GLU A 489 33.51 -28.96 -14.95
N LEU A 490 34.00 -27.84 -14.42
CA LEU A 490 35.36 -27.69 -13.90
C LEU A 490 35.63 -28.65 -12.73
N ASN A 491 34.69 -28.75 -11.78
CA ASN A 491 34.80 -29.68 -10.65
C ASN A 491 34.86 -31.14 -11.11
N LEU A 492 34.08 -31.50 -12.15
CA LEU A 492 34.10 -32.84 -12.73
C LEU A 492 35.46 -33.13 -13.40
N LYS A 493 36.01 -32.18 -14.17
CA LYS A 493 37.35 -32.29 -14.77
C LYS A 493 38.44 -32.41 -13.70
N LEU A 494 38.35 -31.62 -12.63
CA LEU A 494 39.29 -31.66 -11.51
C LEU A 494 39.27 -33.03 -10.83
N ASN A 495 38.09 -33.56 -10.55
CA ASN A 495 37.95 -34.89 -9.94
C ASN A 495 38.54 -36.00 -10.83
N ASN A 496 38.30 -35.94 -12.15
CA ASN A 496 38.91 -36.89 -13.08
C ASN A 496 40.45 -36.80 -13.08
N LYS A 497 41.01 -35.58 -13.01
CA LYS A 497 42.45 -35.38 -12.90
C LYS A 497 43.02 -35.89 -11.59
N GLN A 498 42.29 -35.76 -10.49
CA GLN A 498 42.63 -36.33 -9.20
C GLN A 498 42.75 -37.86 -9.28
N ILE A 499 41.76 -38.52 -9.89
CA ILE A 499 41.74 -39.99 -10.08
C ILE A 499 42.91 -40.45 -10.96
N GLU A 500 43.20 -39.74 -12.06
CA GLU A 500 44.35 -40.04 -12.92
C GLU A 500 45.69 -39.93 -12.17
N LEU A 501 45.83 -38.90 -11.32
CA LEU A 501 47.03 -38.69 -10.51
C LEU A 501 47.22 -39.80 -9.47
N GLU A 502 46.15 -40.20 -8.78
CA GLU A 502 46.19 -41.31 -7.82
C GLU A 502 46.57 -42.64 -8.51
N ALA A 503 46.06 -42.89 -9.71
CA ALA A 503 46.44 -44.05 -10.50
C ALA A 503 47.93 -44.04 -10.87
N HIS A 504 48.47 -42.89 -11.27
CA HIS A 504 49.90 -42.74 -11.54
C HIS A 504 50.77 -42.96 -10.30
N GLN A 505 50.36 -42.43 -9.14
CA GLN A 505 51.06 -42.65 -7.87
C GLN A 505 51.09 -44.13 -7.47
N ARG A 506 49.99 -44.86 -7.68
CA ARG A 506 49.94 -46.31 -7.44
C ARG A 506 50.88 -47.08 -8.37
N SER A 507 50.91 -46.73 -9.66
CA SER A 507 51.83 -47.34 -10.63
C SER A 507 53.30 -47.14 -10.23
N LEU A 508 53.68 -45.89 -9.92
CA LEU A 508 55.03 -45.54 -9.47
C LEU A 508 55.46 -46.31 -8.22
N LYS A 509 54.54 -46.56 -7.28
CA LYS A 509 54.82 -47.35 -6.08
C LYS A 509 55.13 -48.81 -6.42
N ILE A 510 54.36 -49.41 -7.34
CA ILE A 510 54.59 -50.78 -7.82
C ILE A 510 55.93 -50.86 -8.55
N ASP A 511 56.22 -49.92 -9.46
CA ASP A 511 57.48 -49.89 -10.20
C ASP A 511 58.69 -49.75 -9.27
N ARG A 512 58.59 -48.95 -8.22
CA ARG A 512 59.63 -48.82 -7.19
C ARG A 512 59.87 -50.11 -6.42
N GLN A 513 58.80 -50.82 -6.04
CA GLN A 513 58.90 -52.12 -5.37
C GLN A 513 59.52 -53.18 -6.29
N ASN A 514 59.11 -53.21 -7.56
CA ASN A 514 59.69 -54.11 -8.56
C ASN A 514 61.19 -53.86 -8.76
N TYR A 515 61.61 -52.59 -8.78
CA TYR A 515 63.03 -52.22 -8.85
C TYR A 515 63.83 -52.70 -7.63
N GLU A 516 63.28 -52.56 -6.41
CA GLU A 516 63.92 -53.06 -5.19
C GLU A 516 64.07 -54.59 -5.19
N ILE A 517 63.06 -55.32 -5.66
CA ILE A 517 63.11 -56.78 -5.83
C ILE A 517 64.22 -57.16 -6.82
N LEU A 518 64.28 -56.52 -7.98
CA LEU A 518 65.29 -56.78 -9.00
C LEU A 518 66.71 -56.51 -8.48
N ARG A 519 66.89 -55.45 -7.69
CA ARG A 519 68.17 -55.13 -7.04
C ARG A 519 68.60 -56.20 -6.03
N GLN A 520 67.67 -56.77 -5.28
CA GLN A 520 67.95 -57.88 -4.35
C GLN A 520 68.36 -59.15 -5.11
N GLU A 521 67.68 -59.48 -6.21
CA GLU A 521 68.03 -60.63 -7.05
C GLU A 521 69.44 -60.50 -7.64
N ILE A 522 69.80 -59.31 -8.14
CA ILE A 522 71.16 -59.03 -8.64
C ILE A 522 72.21 -59.24 -7.53
N ASN A 523 71.96 -58.74 -6.31
CA ASN A 523 72.89 -58.85 -5.20
C ASN A 523 73.07 -60.31 -4.72
N ILE A 524 72.00 -61.12 -4.77
CA ILE A 524 72.05 -62.56 -4.49
C ILE A 524 72.89 -63.29 -5.57
N LEU A 525 72.75 -62.91 -6.84
CA LEU A 525 73.54 -63.47 -7.94
C LEU A 525 75.01 -63.07 -7.85
N GLU A 526 75.32 -61.83 -7.49
CA GLU A 526 76.70 -61.35 -7.27
C GLU A 526 77.39 -62.13 -6.13
N LYS A 527 76.70 -62.31 -4.99
CA LYS A 527 77.23 -63.14 -3.88
C LYS A 527 77.49 -64.60 -4.27
N LYS A 528 76.64 -65.19 -5.12
CA LYS A 528 76.83 -66.56 -5.62
C LYS A 528 78.02 -66.69 -6.57
N VAL A 529 78.41 -65.60 -7.25
CA VAL A 529 79.59 -65.55 -8.11
C VAL A 529 80.87 -65.34 -7.28
N GLU A 530 80.84 -64.53 -6.22
CA GLU A 530 82.01 -64.27 -5.36
C GLU A 530 82.42 -65.47 -4.48
N GLN A 531 81.49 -66.35 -4.10
CA GLN A 531 81.80 -67.53 -3.27
C GLN A 531 82.50 -68.69 -4.01
N ASN A 532 82.75 -68.59 -5.32
CA ASN A 532 83.30 -69.69 -6.14
C ASN A 532 84.62 -69.38 -6.86
N LEU A 533 85.64 -68.82 -6.17
CA LEU A 533 87.03 -68.84 -6.66
C LEU A 533 88.06 -68.99 -5.52
N PRO A 534 88.77 -70.13 -5.46
CA PRO A 534 90.20 -70.15 -5.80
C PRO A 534 90.59 -71.29 -6.77
N PRO A 535 91.81 -71.26 -7.36
CA PRO A 535 92.09 -71.89 -8.65
C PRO A 535 92.79 -73.25 -8.54
N SER A 536 92.16 -74.30 -9.06
CA SER A 536 92.81 -75.34 -9.91
C SER A 536 91.84 -76.48 -10.21
N GLU A 537 91.92 -76.97 -11.45
CA GLU A 537 91.32 -78.19 -12.03
C GLU A 537 89.97 -78.05 -12.76
N TYR A 538 90.09 -78.25 -14.07
CA TYR A 538 89.08 -78.18 -15.11
C TYR A 538 88.19 -79.42 -15.12
N ASN A 539 86.86 -79.24 -15.13
CA ASN A 539 85.90 -80.23 -15.64
C ASN A 539 84.88 -79.55 -16.57
N ALA A 540 84.66 -80.14 -17.76
CA ALA A 540 83.96 -79.56 -18.91
C ALA A 540 82.49 -79.14 -18.66
N THR A 541 81.87 -79.60 -17.58
CA THR A 541 80.49 -79.25 -17.20
C THR A 541 80.39 -77.85 -16.58
N ALA A 542 81.43 -77.36 -15.88
CA ALA A 542 81.43 -76.03 -15.27
C ALA A 542 81.53 -74.90 -16.31
N SER A 543 82.18 -75.15 -17.45
CA SER A 543 82.35 -74.17 -18.54
C SER A 543 81.03 -73.81 -19.23
N VAL A 544 80.06 -74.73 -19.28
CA VAL A 544 78.74 -74.50 -19.87
C VAL A 544 77.86 -73.69 -18.91
N THR A 545 77.85 -74.03 -17.62
CA THR A 545 77.08 -73.32 -16.59
C THR A 545 77.62 -71.91 -16.35
N ILE A 546 78.95 -71.74 -16.32
CA ILE A 546 79.58 -70.41 -16.20
C ILE A 546 79.32 -69.55 -17.44
N LYS A 547 79.28 -70.12 -18.66
CA LYS A 547 78.90 -69.38 -19.87
C LYS A 547 77.42 -68.96 -19.87
N SER A 548 76.52 -69.84 -19.43
CA SER A 548 75.09 -69.54 -19.28
C SER A 548 74.86 -68.43 -18.25
N LEU A 549 75.43 -68.55 -17.04
CA LEU A 549 75.34 -67.52 -16.00
C LEU A 549 75.98 -66.19 -16.43
N LYS A 550 77.06 -66.23 -17.22
CA LYS A 550 77.70 -65.02 -17.76
C LYS A 550 76.88 -64.36 -18.87
N ASN A 551 76.12 -65.13 -19.64
CA ASN A 551 75.18 -64.59 -20.63
C ASN A 551 73.92 -64.02 -19.96
N GLU A 552 73.38 -64.70 -18.93
CA GLU A 552 72.27 -64.17 -18.12
C GLU A 552 72.67 -62.91 -17.37
N LEU A 553 73.88 -62.85 -16.80
CA LEU A 553 74.43 -61.63 -16.21
C LEU A 553 74.61 -60.51 -17.24
N LYS A 554 74.97 -60.85 -18.48
CA LYS A 554 75.13 -59.87 -19.56
C LYS A 554 73.78 -59.32 -20.04
N GLU A 555 72.76 -60.16 -20.14
CA GLU A 555 71.39 -59.69 -20.43
C GLU A 555 70.77 -58.92 -19.26
N ALA A 556 70.96 -59.35 -18.02
CA ALA A 556 70.52 -58.61 -16.85
C ALA A 556 71.19 -57.22 -16.77
N LYS A 557 72.48 -57.11 -17.13
CA LYS A 557 73.17 -55.82 -17.25
C LYS A 557 72.64 -54.98 -18.41
N ARG A 558 72.30 -55.60 -19.55
CA ARG A 558 71.70 -54.89 -20.69
C ARG A 558 70.32 -54.34 -20.34
N LEU A 559 69.47 -55.14 -19.70
CA LEU A 559 68.14 -54.72 -19.22
C LEU A 559 68.22 -53.65 -18.13
N ALA A 560 69.18 -53.75 -17.21
CA ALA A 560 69.43 -52.71 -16.22
C ALA A 560 69.93 -51.40 -16.87
N GLN A 561 70.72 -51.49 -17.94
CA GLN A 561 71.20 -50.34 -18.70
C GLN A 561 70.08 -49.70 -19.54
N ASP A 562 69.26 -50.50 -20.23
CA ASP A 562 68.06 -50.04 -20.96
C ASP A 562 67.05 -49.40 -19.98
N SER A 563 66.88 -49.96 -18.78
CA SER A 563 66.06 -49.37 -17.72
C SER A 563 66.65 -48.04 -17.20
N ASN A 564 67.98 -47.94 -17.07
CA ASN A 564 68.63 -46.69 -16.67
C ASN A 564 68.53 -45.60 -17.75
N GLU A 565 68.61 -45.96 -19.03
CA GLU A 565 68.33 -45.04 -20.14
C GLU A 565 66.86 -44.61 -20.13
N THR A 566 65.93 -45.52 -19.85
CA THR A 566 64.50 -45.20 -19.71
C THR A 566 64.25 -44.27 -18.52
N ILE A 567 64.91 -44.48 -17.37
CA ILE A 567 64.84 -43.59 -16.21
C ILE A 567 65.45 -42.23 -16.53
N LYS A 568 66.54 -42.18 -17.31
CA LYS A 568 67.17 -40.94 -17.75
C LYS A 568 66.27 -40.18 -18.73
N GLU A 569 65.65 -40.86 -19.70
CA GLU A 569 64.65 -40.28 -20.60
C GLU A 569 63.42 -39.79 -19.83
N LEU A 570 62.93 -40.53 -18.83
CA LEU A 570 61.83 -40.11 -17.96
C LEU A 570 62.23 -38.92 -17.08
N THR A 571 63.46 -38.89 -16.57
CA THR A 571 64.00 -37.75 -15.80
C THR A 571 64.14 -36.51 -16.67
N ASP A 572 64.59 -36.67 -17.92
CA ASP A 572 64.67 -35.59 -18.90
C ASP A 572 63.26 -35.15 -19.37
N LYS A 573 62.29 -36.07 -19.46
CA LYS A 573 60.86 -35.75 -19.69
C LYS A 573 60.23 -35.02 -18.51
N ILE A 574 60.55 -35.39 -17.27
CA ILE A 574 60.13 -34.70 -16.05
C ILE A 574 60.74 -33.30 -16.01
N LYS A 575 62.03 -33.15 -16.35
CA LYS A 575 62.66 -31.83 -16.50
C LYS A 575 62.04 -31.01 -17.64
N GLN A 576 61.71 -31.62 -18.77
CA GLN A 576 60.99 -30.95 -19.87
C GLN A 576 59.54 -30.61 -19.52
N LEU A 577 58.85 -31.41 -18.71
CA LEU A 577 57.51 -31.13 -18.20
C LEU A 577 57.55 -30.00 -17.17
N HIS A 578 58.53 -29.99 -16.26
CA HIS A 578 58.80 -28.87 -15.35
C HIS A 578 59.16 -27.59 -16.11
N ALA A 579 59.94 -27.68 -17.19
CA ALA A 579 60.28 -26.53 -18.03
C ALA A 579 59.07 -26.02 -18.86
N ARG A 580 58.22 -26.92 -19.39
CA ARG A 580 56.98 -26.57 -20.09
C ARG A 580 55.92 -25.96 -19.17
N GLN A 581 55.92 -26.28 -17.87
CA GLN A 581 55.09 -25.63 -16.86
C GLN A 581 55.53 -24.18 -16.55
N SER A 582 56.78 -23.80 -16.88
CA SER A 582 57.28 -22.45 -16.57
C SER A 582 56.92 -21.36 -17.60
N ASN A 583 56.58 -21.70 -18.85
CA ASN A 583 56.39 -20.67 -19.90
C ASN A 583 54.94 -20.43 -20.35
N SER A 584 53.95 -21.22 -19.94
CA SER A 584 52.53 -20.87 -20.19
C SER A 584 51.73 -20.79 -18.91
N THR A 585 52.09 -21.62 -17.92
CA THR A 585 51.42 -21.65 -16.63
C THR A 585 52.03 -20.65 -15.67
N SER A 586 53.31 -20.26 -15.74
CA SER A 586 53.81 -19.20 -14.84
C SER A 586 53.38 -17.79 -15.26
N GLU A 587 53.19 -17.50 -16.55
CA GLU A 587 52.61 -16.22 -16.99
C GLU A 587 51.10 -16.16 -16.73
N GLN A 588 50.36 -17.25 -16.95
CA GLN A 588 48.93 -17.31 -16.61
C GLN A 588 48.68 -17.45 -15.11
N ILE A 589 49.55 -18.12 -14.34
CA ILE A 589 49.48 -18.15 -12.88
C ILE A 589 49.99 -16.84 -12.31
N ALA A 590 50.96 -16.14 -12.91
CA ALA A 590 51.35 -14.80 -12.45
C ALA A 590 50.28 -13.75 -12.82
N GLU A 591 49.60 -13.89 -13.94
CA GLU A 591 48.47 -13.04 -14.35
C GLU A 591 47.23 -13.37 -13.52
N LEU A 592 46.93 -14.65 -13.26
CA LEU A 592 45.88 -15.07 -12.32
C LEU A 592 46.25 -14.79 -10.87
N GLN A 593 47.51 -14.85 -10.46
CA GLN A 593 47.97 -14.44 -9.14
C GLN A 593 47.88 -12.93 -9.02
N LYS A 594 48.19 -12.17 -10.07
CA LYS A 594 47.99 -10.73 -10.11
C LYS A 594 46.52 -10.34 -10.15
N ASP A 595 45.66 -11.11 -10.81
CA ASP A 595 44.21 -10.92 -10.79
C ASP A 595 43.59 -11.39 -9.47
N ILE A 596 44.10 -12.46 -8.86
CA ILE A 596 43.71 -12.90 -7.53
C ILE A 596 44.22 -11.91 -6.49
N GLU A 597 45.41 -11.35 -6.63
CA GLU A 597 45.98 -10.33 -5.75
C GLU A 597 45.28 -8.98 -5.97
N GLN A 598 44.91 -8.60 -7.20
CA GLN A 598 44.06 -7.44 -7.45
C GLN A 598 42.61 -7.63 -6.98
N ASN A 599 42.09 -8.86 -7.03
CA ASN A 599 40.76 -9.17 -6.51
C ASN A 599 40.77 -9.34 -4.99
N LEU A 600 41.85 -9.83 -4.40
CA LEU A 600 42.09 -9.85 -2.96
C LEU A 600 42.34 -8.43 -2.46
N ASP A 601 43.11 -7.59 -3.14
CA ASP A 601 43.28 -6.18 -2.82
C ASP A 601 41.97 -5.39 -3.00
N LYS A 602 41.15 -5.74 -4.01
CA LYS A 602 39.79 -5.20 -4.13
C LYS A 602 38.85 -5.76 -3.08
N GLN A 603 39.01 -7.01 -2.67
CA GLN A 603 38.19 -7.63 -1.64
C GLN A 603 38.58 -7.08 -0.27
N ASP A 604 39.85 -6.87 0.01
CA ASP A 604 40.41 -6.18 1.18
C ASP A 604 40.07 -4.70 1.14
N ALA A 605 40.08 -4.04 -0.02
CA ALA A 605 39.60 -2.67 -0.16
C ALA A 605 38.08 -2.60 0.02
N LEU A 606 37.31 -3.58 -0.45
CA LEU A 606 35.86 -3.68 -0.23
C LEU A 606 35.53 -4.18 1.18
N GLU A 607 36.41 -4.91 1.85
CA GLU A 607 36.31 -5.33 3.25
C GLU A 607 36.73 -4.20 4.17
N ASP A 608 37.67 -3.35 3.78
CA ASP A 608 38.03 -2.08 4.42
C ASP A 608 36.98 -1.01 4.13
N GLU A 609 36.37 -0.99 2.94
CA GLU A 609 35.24 -0.12 2.61
C GLU A 609 33.98 -0.64 3.28
N ASN A 610 33.79 -1.96 3.42
CA ASN A 610 32.74 -2.55 4.24
C ASN A 610 33.05 -2.41 5.73
N ALA A 611 34.30 -2.37 6.18
CA ALA A 611 34.67 -2.12 7.56
C ALA A 611 34.58 -0.63 7.87
N LYS A 612 34.85 0.26 6.90
CA LYS A 612 34.57 1.71 6.99
C LYS A 612 33.09 1.99 6.87
N LEU A 613 32.35 1.30 6.00
CA LEU A 613 30.90 1.38 5.91
C LEU A 613 30.26 0.75 7.13
N LYS A 614 30.82 -0.31 7.71
CA LYS A 614 30.42 -0.90 8.99
C LYS A 614 30.86 -0.05 10.16
N MET A 615 31.95 0.70 10.10
CA MET A 615 32.30 1.73 11.09
C MET A 615 31.44 2.98 10.92
N ILE A 616 31.00 3.33 9.71
CA ILE A 616 30.07 4.44 9.42
C ILE A 616 28.65 4.02 9.81
N LEU A 617 28.25 2.78 9.51
CA LEU A 617 27.01 2.16 9.94
C LEU A 617 27.05 1.99 11.46
N GLU A 618 28.03 1.35 12.09
CA GLU A 618 28.15 1.24 13.56
C GLU A 618 28.42 2.58 14.27
N ALA A 619 28.98 3.60 13.59
CA ALA A 619 29.02 4.98 14.12
C ALA A 619 27.69 5.73 13.94
N GLN A 620 26.83 5.31 13.00
CA GLN A 620 25.48 5.82 12.79
C GLN A 620 24.37 4.91 13.40
N THR A 621 24.73 3.72 13.86
CA THR A 621 23.86 2.64 14.35
C THR A 621 24.47 1.88 15.53
N LYS A 622 25.32 2.53 16.33
CA LYS A 622 25.33 2.24 17.76
C LYS A 622 24.01 2.76 18.32
N PRO A 623 23.03 1.91 18.67
CA PRO A 623 22.16 2.28 19.77
C PRO A 623 23.09 2.38 20.98
N GLU A 624 23.49 3.61 21.34
CA GLU A 624 23.55 3.90 22.76
C GLU A 624 22.22 3.42 23.29
N ILE A 625 22.19 2.29 23.99
CA ILE A 625 21.04 1.89 24.78
C ILE A 625 20.90 3.01 25.81
N PRO A 626 19.95 3.95 25.65
CA PRO A 626 19.72 4.93 26.68
C PRO A 626 18.98 4.11 27.73
N THR A 627 19.65 3.82 28.83
CA THR A 627 19.02 3.20 30.00
C THR A 627 18.01 4.14 30.68
N LYS A 628 17.63 5.24 30.00
CA LYS A 628 16.60 6.21 30.39
C LYS A 628 16.15 7.05 29.18
N LEU A 629 14.83 7.15 28.93
CA LEU A 629 14.27 8.16 28.01
C LEU A 629 14.67 9.56 28.51
N VAL A 630 15.34 10.35 27.68
CA VAL A 630 15.72 11.74 28.02
C VAL A 630 14.99 12.71 27.10
N LEU A 631 14.25 13.66 27.70
CA LEU A 631 13.62 14.76 26.96
C LEU A 631 14.72 15.68 26.41
N ILE A 632 14.76 15.85 25.10
CA ILE A 632 15.74 16.68 24.39
C ILE A 632 15.19 18.07 24.14
N SER A 633 13.93 18.14 23.70
CA SER A 633 13.32 19.39 23.28
C SER A 633 11.81 19.30 23.28
N SER A 634 11.14 20.46 23.36
CA SER A 634 9.69 20.54 23.30
C SER A 634 9.25 21.79 22.55
N LEU A 635 8.19 21.66 21.76
CA LEU A 635 7.51 22.75 21.09
C LEU A 635 6.05 22.80 21.54
N GLU A 636 5.59 23.98 21.92
CA GLU A 636 4.18 24.21 22.23
C GLU A 636 3.51 25.06 21.12
N CYS A 637 2.43 24.53 20.57
CA CYS A 637 1.48 25.22 19.71
C CYS A 637 0.14 25.36 20.43
N ILE A 638 -0.44 26.57 20.43
CA ILE A 638 -1.70 26.90 21.15
C ILE A 638 -2.73 27.63 20.28
N ASP A 639 -2.45 27.74 18.98
CA ASP A 639 -3.16 28.55 18.01
C ASP A 639 -3.95 27.71 16.99
N MET A 640 -4.46 26.54 17.40
CA MET A 640 -5.43 25.77 16.57
C MET A 640 -6.80 26.45 16.53
N ASP A 641 -7.48 26.36 15.39
CA ASP A 641 -8.77 27.01 15.18
C ASP A 641 -9.95 26.29 15.90
N ALA A 642 -11.17 26.83 15.76
CA ALA A 642 -12.35 26.26 16.40
C ALA A 642 -12.83 24.92 15.80
N ARG A 643 -12.24 24.47 14.69
CA ARG A 643 -12.49 23.18 14.04
C ARG A 643 -11.29 22.23 14.18
N ASP A 644 -10.42 22.50 15.16
CA ASP A 644 -9.21 21.73 15.42
C ASP A 644 -8.27 21.62 14.21
N LYS A 645 -8.24 22.66 13.35
CA LYS A 645 -7.23 22.80 12.30
C LYS A 645 -6.02 23.55 12.80
N ILE A 646 -4.85 23.07 12.39
CA ILE A 646 -3.57 23.68 12.72
C ILE A 646 -3.42 25.00 11.92
N SER A 647 -3.04 26.07 12.61
CA SER A 647 -2.74 27.35 11.96
C SER A 647 -1.49 27.24 11.07
N VAL A 648 -1.36 28.15 10.11
CA VAL A 648 -0.16 28.27 9.28
C VAL A 648 1.07 28.59 10.13
N MET A 649 0.91 29.41 11.19
CA MET A 649 1.98 29.76 12.13
C MET A 649 2.50 28.54 12.89
N CYS A 650 1.60 27.72 13.46
CA CYS A 650 2.00 26.49 14.14
C CYS A 650 2.64 25.50 13.17
N LYS A 651 2.07 25.32 11.97
CA LYS A 651 2.63 24.43 10.97
C LYS A 651 4.08 24.79 10.63
N ASN A 652 4.36 26.08 10.39
CA ASN A 652 5.72 26.54 10.10
C ASN A 652 6.67 26.33 11.28
N ARG A 653 6.23 26.59 12.52
CA ARG A 653 7.02 26.37 13.74
C ARG A 653 7.33 24.88 13.96
N VAL A 654 6.37 24.01 13.67
CA VAL A 654 6.54 22.55 13.76
C VAL A 654 7.53 22.08 12.70
N SER A 655 7.40 22.51 11.44
CA SER A 655 8.36 22.16 10.39
C SER A 655 9.79 22.61 10.73
N GLU A 656 9.99 23.85 11.19
CA GLU A 656 11.31 24.34 11.60
C GLU A 656 11.87 23.55 12.81
N PHE A 657 11.00 23.14 13.73
CA PHE A 657 11.38 22.32 14.87
C PHE A 657 11.80 20.91 14.46
N LEU A 658 11.04 20.26 13.57
CA LEU A 658 11.29 18.90 13.11
C LEU A 658 12.58 18.81 12.26
N GLN A 659 12.94 19.85 11.51
CA GLN A 659 14.21 19.90 10.74
C GLN A 659 15.48 19.71 11.59
N ARG A 660 15.39 19.86 12.92
CA ARG A 660 16.51 19.67 13.86
C ARG A 660 16.68 18.22 14.31
N PHE A 661 15.77 17.34 13.93
CA PHE A 661 15.70 15.94 14.39
C PHE A 661 15.55 14.97 13.22
N THR A 662 15.56 13.67 13.53
CA THR A 662 15.45 12.58 12.55
C THR A 662 14.37 11.58 12.96
N ALA A 663 14.03 10.63 12.08
CA ALA A 663 13.02 9.60 12.35
C ALA A 663 13.35 8.64 13.52
N ASN A 664 14.61 8.61 13.97
CA ASN A 664 15.07 7.71 15.04
C ASN A 664 14.68 8.17 16.45
N TYR A 665 14.32 9.44 16.62
CA TYR A 665 13.85 10.00 17.89
C TYR A 665 12.38 9.64 18.17
N ILE A 666 11.99 9.64 19.44
CA ILE A 666 10.59 9.43 19.85
C ILE A 666 9.90 10.78 19.99
N TYR A 667 8.79 10.95 19.29
CA TYR A 667 7.96 12.15 19.28
C TYR A 667 6.72 11.91 20.14
N GLU A 668 6.66 12.48 21.34
CA GLU A 668 5.47 12.43 22.19
C GLU A 668 4.58 13.65 21.94
N ILE A 669 3.28 13.42 21.76
CA ILE A 669 2.30 14.46 21.54
C ILE A 669 1.33 14.51 22.72
N THR A 670 1.27 15.66 23.38
CA THR A 670 0.32 15.94 24.47
C THR A 670 -0.70 16.99 23.99
N PRO A 671 -2.00 16.67 23.88
CA PRO A 671 -2.98 17.65 23.42
C PRO A 671 -3.27 18.72 24.47
N ILE A 672 -3.56 19.94 23.99
CA ILE A 672 -4.00 21.09 24.80
C ILE A 672 -5.46 21.37 24.49
N VAL A 673 -6.32 21.30 25.50
CA VAL A 673 -7.76 21.57 25.42
C VAL A 673 -8.16 22.85 26.16
N ASP A 674 -9.16 23.54 25.61
CA ASP A 674 -9.69 24.78 26.17
C ASP A 674 -10.60 24.41 27.36
N GLN A 675 -10.44 25.08 28.51
CA GLN A 675 -11.22 24.81 29.72
C GLN A 675 -12.71 25.21 29.61
N LYS A 676 -13.20 25.59 28.44
CA LYS A 676 -14.62 25.94 28.25
C LYS A 676 -15.49 24.71 28.52
N ASN A 677 -16.14 24.72 29.68
CA ASN A 677 -17.17 23.74 30.05
C ASN A 677 -18.12 23.54 28.87
N PHE A 678 -18.25 22.29 28.44
CA PHE A 678 -19.27 21.93 27.45
C PHE A 678 -20.61 22.43 27.97
N VAL A 679 -21.30 23.29 27.21
CA VAL A 679 -22.57 23.88 27.64
C VAL A 679 -23.63 22.78 27.51
N ILE A 680 -23.77 21.99 28.57
CA ILE A 680 -24.89 21.06 28.72
C ILE A 680 -26.13 21.91 29.01
N PRO A 681 -27.20 21.80 28.22
CA PRO A 681 -28.45 22.50 28.47
C PRO A 681 -28.90 22.32 29.93
N GLN A 682 -29.31 23.40 30.61
CA GLN A 682 -29.60 23.37 32.07
C GLN A 682 -30.62 22.30 32.47
N ASN A 683 -31.56 21.97 31.59
CA ASN A 683 -32.55 20.90 31.76
C ASN A 683 -31.95 19.48 31.81
N VAL A 684 -30.76 19.27 31.22
CA VAL A 684 -30.03 17.99 31.27
C VAL A 684 -29.05 17.97 32.44
N ALA A 685 -28.42 19.12 32.75
CA ALA A 685 -27.47 19.24 33.86
C ALA A 685 -28.11 19.10 35.26
N GLN A 686 -29.39 19.43 35.43
CA GLN A 686 -30.11 19.30 36.71
C GLN A 686 -30.28 17.85 37.19
N ASN A 687 -30.23 16.86 36.30
CA ASN A 687 -30.45 15.44 36.61
C ASN A 687 -29.16 14.62 36.71
N ILE A 688 -27.99 15.24 36.55
CA ILE A 688 -26.68 14.57 36.56
C ILE A 688 -25.92 14.96 37.82
N LYS A 689 -25.40 13.98 38.57
CA LYS A 689 -24.59 14.26 39.77
C LYS A 689 -23.33 15.04 39.38
N LYS A 690 -22.89 15.97 40.23
CA LYS A 690 -21.71 16.82 39.97
C LYS A 690 -20.45 16.01 39.62
N ASP A 691 -20.30 14.83 40.23
CA ASP A 691 -19.19 13.90 39.95
C ASP A 691 -19.28 13.24 38.57
N GLU A 692 -20.49 12.93 38.10
CA GLU A 692 -20.75 12.39 36.76
C GLU A 692 -20.56 13.45 35.67
N LEU A 693 -20.89 14.71 36.00
CA LEU A 693 -20.64 15.87 35.13
C LEU A 693 -19.13 16.11 34.94
N GLY A 694 -18.34 15.92 36.01
CA GLY A 694 -16.87 15.98 35.96
C GLY A 694 -16.29 14.91 35.03
N ARG A 695 -16.71 13.65 35.20
CA ARG A 695 -16.30 12.53 34.34
C ARG A 695 -16.68 12.75 32.87
N LEU A 696 -17.88 13.27 32.62
CA LEU A 696 -18.32 13.57 31.26
C LEU A 696 -17.45 14.65 30.60
N ASN A 697 -17.07 15.69 31.34
CA ASN A 697 -16.17 16.73 30.85
C ASN A 697 -14.77 16.17 30.53
N GLU A 698 -14.26 15.25 31.35
CA GLU A 698 -13.00 14.53 31.09
C GLU A 698 -13.08 13.68 29.81
N TYR A 699 -14.17 12.93 29.59
CA TYR A 699 -14.37 12.15 28.36
C TYR A 699 -14.44 13.01 27.10
N VAL A 700 -15.13 14.15 27.17
CA VAL A 700 -15.22 15.10 26.05
C VAL A 700 -13.84 15.70 25.76
N ASN A 701 -13.11 16.11 26.79
CA ASN A 701 -11.73 16.60 26.65
C ASN A 701 -10.80 15.53 26.04
N TYR A 702 -11.00 14.25 26.38
CA TYR A 702 -10.27 13.14 25.78
C TYR A 702 -10.58 12.95 24.30
N GLY A 703 -11.86 13.01 23.92
CA GLY A 703 -12.28 12.93 22.52
C GLY A 703 -11.69 14.06 21.67
N VAL A 704 -11.84 15.31 22.12
CA VAL A 704 -11.30 16.49 21.41
C VAL A 704 -9.76 16.49 21.41
N GLY A 705 -9.15 16.09 22.52
CA GLY A 705 -7.70 15.96 22.64
C GLY A 705 -7.11 14.96 21.64
N LYS A 706 -7.79 13.82 21.43
CA LYS A 706 -7.36 12.81 20.46
C LYS A 706 -7.26 13.34 19.03
N GLU A 707 -8.23 14.12 18.58
CA GLU A 707 -8.22 14.68 17.22
C GLU A 707 -7.10 15.71 17.03
N ARG A 708 -6.81 16.53 18.06
CA ARG A 708 -5.67 17.46 18.04
C ARG A 708 -4.33 16.74 18.00
N ALA A 709 -4.22 15.66 18.77
CA ALA A 709 -3.01 14.86 18.78
C ALA A 709 -2.77 14.17 17.43
N LYS A 710 -3.82 13.70 16.75
CA LYS A 710 -3.72 13.17 15.38
C LYS A 710 -3.26 14.21 14.38
N ALA A 711 -3.82 15.43 14.43
CA ALA A 711 -3.41 16.50 13.53
C ALA A 711 -1.92 16.82 13.70
N ALA A 712 -1.41 16.82 14.93
CA ALA A 712 0.02 16.98 15.20
C ALA A 712 0.86 15.80 14.69
N ALA A 713 0.35 14.57 14.82
CA ALA A 713 1.02 13.37 14.32
C ALA A 713 1.15 13.37 12.80
N GLU A 714 0.14 13.88 12.08
CA GLU A 714 0.21 14.07 10.63
C GLU A 714 1.36 14.99 10.24
N LEU A 715 1.63 16.07 10.98
CA LEU A 715 2.79 16.93 10.69
C LEU A 715 4.14 16.22 10.88
N VAL A 716 4.25 15.32 11.87
CA VAL A 716 5.46 14.51 12.06
C VAL A 716 5.62 13.48 10.93
N LYS A 717 4.50 12.89 10.48
CA LYS A 717 4.47 11.95 9.35
C LYS A 717 4.76 12.63 8.01
N ASP A 718 4.29 13.85 7.80
CA ASP A 718 4.56 14.64 6.59
C ASP A 718 6.08 14.87 6.43
N GLU A 719 6.83 15.03 7.53
CA GLU A 719 8.27 15.29 7.50
C GLU A 719 9.11 13.99 7.41
N PHE A 720 8.75 12.95 8.18
CA PHE A 720 9.59 11.75 8.34
C PHE A 720 8.99 10.45 7.74
N GLY A 721 7.77 10.52 7.21
CA GLY A 721 7.02 9.37 6.72
C GLY A 721 6.38 8.52 7.82
N GLU A 722 5.75 7.41 7.40
CA GLU A 722 5.00 6.50 8.29
C GLU A 722 5.87 5.76 9.33
N PHE A 723 7.20 5.78 9.19
CA PHE A 723 8.14 5.10 10.09
C PHE A 723 8.55 5.93 11.32
N ALA A 724 8.04 7.15 11.47
CA ALA A 724 8.32 7.99 12.63
C ALA A 724 7.80 7.38 13.93
N ARG A 725 8.62 7.37 14.98
CA ARG A 725 8.25 6.83 16.30
C ARG A 725 7.39 7.83 17.09
N ILE A 726 6.08 7.81 16.85
CA ILE A 726 5.13 8.72 17.49
C ILE A 726 4.46 8.04 18.70
N SER A 727 4.43 8.74 19.83
CA SER A 727 3.73 8.36 21.05
C SER A 727 2.67 9.40 21.40
N PHE A 728 1.49 8.94 21.82
CA PHE A 728 0.42 9.83 22.30
C PHE A 728 0.40 9.82 23.83
N SER A 729 0.53 11.00 24.42
CA SER A 729 0.46 11.15 25.87
C SER A 729 -0.95 10.82 26.36
N SER A 730 -1.07 10.10 27.47
CA SER A 730 -2.35 9.89 28.16
C SER A 730 -2.81 11.14 28.92
N GLU A 731 -1.91 12.10 29.12
CA GLU A 731 -2.20 13.37 29.74
C GLU A 731 -2.84 14.35 28.76
N ILE A 732 -3.76 15.16 29.26
CA ILE A 732 -4.40 16.24 28.51
C ILE A 732 -4.16 17.53 29.27
N ILE A 733 -3.56 18.51 28.60
CA ILE A 733 -3.29 19.81 29.19
C ILE A 733 -4.55 20.67 29.02
N VAL A 734 -5.21 20.99 30.13
CA VAL A 734 -6.36 21.91 30.11
C VAL A 734 -5.85 23.33 30.37
N LYS A 735 -6.02 24.24 29.41
CA LYS A 735 -5.62 25.66 29.51
C LYS A 735 -6.77 26.57 29.09
N ASN A 736 -6.92 27.71 29.77
CA ASN A 736 -7.94 28.70 29.42
C ASN A 736 -7.64 29.32 28.05
N ASN A 737 -8.62 29.29 27.13
CA ASN A 737 -8.54 29.89 25.79
C ASN A 737 -7.34 29.43 24.94
N ALA A 738 -6.78 28.24 25.20
CA ALA A 738 -5.69 27.68 24.41
C ALA A 738 -6.12 26.36 23.76
N ARG A 739 -5.74 26.16 22.49
CA ARG A 739 -6.12 24.99 21.71
C ARG A 739 -4.93 24.55 20.89
N GLY A 740 -4.45 23.33 21.10
CA GLY A 740 -3.21 22.95 20.47
C GLY A 740 -2.65 21.65 20.96
N PHE A 741 -1.32 21.57 20.96
CA PHE A 741 -0.56 20.42 21.42
C PHE A 741 0.85 20.86 21.82
N VAL A 742 1.45 20.04 22.67
CA VAL A 742 2.87 20.06 22.96
C VAL A 742 3.49 18.86 22.25
N LEU A 743 4.51 19.11 21.44
CA LEU A 743 5.33 18.10 20.81
C LEU A 743 6.65 18.00 21.58
N LYS A 744 6.94 16.86 22.17
CA LYS A 744 8.19 16.57 22.90
C LYS A 744 9.02 15.55 22.14
N VAL A 745 10.33 15.73 22.14
CA VAL A 745 11.27 14.84 21.46
C VAL A 745 12.18 14.18 22.49
N TYR A 746 12.28 12.86 22.43
CA TYR A 746 13.09 12.04 23.33
C TYR A 746 14.14 11.24 22.56
N ARG A 747 15.30 11.05 23.18
CA ARG A 747 16.38 10.17 22.72
C ARG A 747 16.32 8.83 23.43
#